data_AF-A0A935WT19-F1
#
_entry.id   AF-A0A935WT19-F1
#
_cell.length_a   1.000
_cell.length_b   1.000
_cell.length_c   1.000
_cell.angle_alpha   90.00
_cell.angle_beta   90.00
_cell.angle_gamma   90.00
#
_symmetry.space_group_name_H-M   'P 1'
#
loop_
_entity.id
_entity.type
_entity.pdbx_description
1 polymer ?
#
loop_
_entity_poly.entity_id
_entity_poly.type
_entity_poly.pdbx_seq_one_letter_code
_entity_poly.pdbx_strand_id
1 'polypeptide(L)'
;MTALLKKEFRGTLGYFLLLLFLAAVSTIHEILTSPIDQWSAQRLIKEMGTANAFVTAILTLPLAHRLLAAESDNKTIEFLDALPVTRTRVFFSKFIVANVVMSVPSWLQYAWTFMLGSISRTSLQSGAYIDIITQDILRDFVFTFFVLGLAFLFSYFRGYGWFFFPLLFGAIKWVEPWVPHLSLILPETVFEKRFEGEQMLLPYRSLAACAAVALGAYVLSWRLFCGRGGELLAQTRALSQRWPTRILFVVGIVVAVVGGSFMAARDKMTEEGKRTDDSVGGVDFEDFHLTEARTRYYVIHYPASLRETGRLLVGRADEAHEFIRERLRVAPSSDPIQVDGTAPLAHAGRAGQTVGASIGLDLKASHDPLLVLAHETAHFYAEELAHRRLAAKPNSTRFFHEGIAQYLGFAFVGDSDAIERAGIEAAWLDRFQATKLDAVMDADTYIQKYGEEGLYTVGLIFVESLIELEGSDALPAVIEAFGREGAPNNLAGEALFRDAFQAAHLSYDAVVSRTRVKIASFADHHEHLLDALPSLSGSLDADDDFVRLRPDGIEASDAVAAEDLTFHRGGYRFRVVARFRSGAQSRSETYSGRLQGGEFWIPRAMFPSNTVSFQLGFVADREREREREGEGEREHRLTLWSPWTRLSL
;
A
#
# COMPACT_ATOMS: atom_id res chain seq x y z
N MET A 1 4.08 -15.88 44.79
CA MET A 1 4.24 -14.89 43.71
C MET A 1 2.89 -14.34 43.25
N THR A 2 1.91 -15.20 42.94
CA THR A 2 0.57 -14.81 42.45
C THR A 2 -0.15 -13.78 43.33
N ALA A 3 -0.14 -13.94 44.66
CA ALA A 3 -0.75 -12.98 45.58
C ALA A 3 -0.09 -11.59 45.53
N LEU A 4 1.24 -11.52 45.36
CA LEU A 4 1.97 -10.26 45.20
C LEU A 4 1.61 -9.60 43.87
N LEU A 5 1.61 -10.36 42.76
CA LEU A 5 1.21 -9.82 41.45
C LEU A 5 -0.21 -9.24 41.50
N LYS A 6 -1.17 -9.94 42.12
CA LYS A 6 -2.55 -9.44 42.29
C LYS A 6 -2.61 -8.16 43.13
N LYS A 7 -1.82 -8.09 44.21
CA LYS A 7 -1.71 -6.89 45.06
C LYS A 7 -1.16 -5.71 44.26
N GLU A 8 -0.01 -5.89 43.60
CA GLU A 8 0.65 -4.82 42.86
C GLU A 8 -0.22 -4.37 41.67
N PHE A 9 -0.85 -5.30 40.94
CA PHE A 9 -1.78 -4.97 39.85
C PHE A 9 -2.99 -4.16 40.34
N ARG A 10 -3.59 -4.54 41.48
CA ARG A 10 -4.65 -3.73 42.11
C ARG A 10 -4.14 -2.34 42.50
N GLY A 11 -2.88 -2.26 42.94
CA GLY A 11 -2.19 -1.01 43.24
C GLY A 11 -1.96 -0.13 42.01
N THR A 12 -1.83 -0.71 40.82
CA THR A 12 -1.59 0.00 39.55
C THR A 12 -2.84 0.13 38.67
N LEU A 13 -3.98 -0.40 39.10
CA LEU A 13 -5.21 -0.45 38.30
C LEU A 13 -5.65 0.92 37.77
N GLY A 14 -5.48 2.00 38.56
CA GLY A 14 -5.79 3.35 38.11
C GLY A 14 -4.94 3.81 36.91
N TYR A 15 -3.65 3.47 36.89
CA TYR A 15 -2.77 3.75 35.75
C TYR A 15 -3.15 2.92 34.52
N PHE A 16 -3.46 1.64 34.75
CA PHE A 16 -3.92 0.75 33.70
C PHE A 16 -5.21 1.27 33.03
N LEU A 17 -6.21 1.65 33.82
CA LEU A 17 -7.46 2.23 33.32
C LEU A 17 -7.25 3.57 32.60
N LEU A 18 -6.35 4.43 33.11
CA LEU A 18 -6.00 5.68 32.44
C LEU A 18 -5.36 5.43 31.07
N LEU A 19 -4.42 4.50 30.98
CA LEU A 19 -3.78 4.15 29.72
C LEU A 19 -4.77 3.55 28.71
N LEU A 20 -5.67 2.67 29.17
CA LEU A 20 -6.75 2.15 28.33
C LEU A 20 -7.69 3.25 27.84
N PHE A 21 -8.02 4.22 28.70
CA PHE A 21 -8.85 5.35 28.33
C PHE A 21 -8.16 6.22 27.25
N LEU A 22 -6.87 6.52 27.41
CA LEU A 22 -6.11 7.28 26.41
C LEU A 22 -6.03 6.55 25.07
N ALA A 23 -5.76 5.24 25.09
CA ALA A 23 -5.78 4.41 23.88
C ALA A 23 -7.16 4.42 23.21
N ALA A 24 -8.25 4.31 23.99
CA ALA A 24 -9.62 4.37 23.47
C ALA A 24 -9.96 5.74 22.89
N VAL A 25 -9.55 6.85 23.52
CA VAL A 25 -9.75 8.20 22.99
C VAL A 25 -9.00 8.39 21.67
N SER A 26 -7.74 7.94 21.60
CA SER A 26 -6.97 7.96 20.35
C SER A 26 -7.67 7.19 19.24
N THR A 27 -8.15 5.98 19.57
CA THR A 27 -8.89 5.11 18.65
C THR A 27 -10.18 5.78 18.16
N ILE A 28 -10.98 6.35 19.07
CA ILE A 28 -12.23 7.04 18.72
C ILE A 28 -11.94 8.27 17.86
N HIS A 29 -10.91 9.05 18.19
CA HIS A 29 -10.52 10.21 17.39
C HIS A 29 -10.14 9.80 15.96
N GLU A 30 -9.39 8.72 15.80
CA GLU A 30 -9.01 8.17 14.50
C GLU A 30 -10.24 7.73 13.69
N ILE A 31 -11.17 6.99 14.29
CA ILE A 31 -12.44 6.58 13.67
C ILE A 31 -13.27 7.80 13.23
N LEU A 32 -13.30 8.86 14.03
CA LEU A 32 -14.12 10.05 13.75
C LEU A 32 -13.50 10.97 12.69
N THR A 33 -12.19 10.94 12.50
CA THR A 33 -11.48 11.86 11.61
C THR A 33 -11.05 11.24 10.29
N SER A 34 -10.99 9.92 10.21
CA SER A 34 -10.54 9.21 9.01
C SER A 34 -11.55 8.11 8.64
N PRO A 35 -12.18 8.17 7.45
CA PRO A 35 -13.04 7.11 6.93
C PRO A 35 -12.33 5.75 6.92
N ILE A 36 -13.02 4.67 7.32
CA ILE A 36 -12.46 3.31 7.42
C ILE A 36 -11.89 2.82 6.07
N ASP A 37 -12.44 3.29 4.95
CA ASP A 37 -11.99 2.96 3.60
C ASP A 37 -10.71 3.69 3.18
N GLN A 38 -10.31 4.76 3.87
CA GLN A 38 -9.04 5.47 3.67
C GLN A 38 -7.89 4.88 4.50
N TRP A 39 -8.15 3.83 5.26
CA TRP A 39 -7.16 3.19 6.13
C TRP A 39 -6.35 2.19 5.31
N SER A 40 -5.33 2.69 4.61
CA SER A 40 -4.31 1.81 4.06
C SER A 40 -3.48 1.24 5.21
N ALA A 41 -3.14 -0.05 5.11
CA ALA A 41 -2.24 -0.69 6.07
C ALA A 41 -0.91 0.08 6.21
N GLN A 42 -0.42 0.71 5.13
CA GLN A 42 0.76 1.56 5.15
C GLN A 42 0.60 2.82 6.01
N ARG A 43 -0.55 3.51 5.94
CA ARG A 43 -0.82 4.68 6.77
C ARG A 43 -0.86 4.30 8.25
N LEU A 44 -1.57 3.22 8.56
CA LEU A 44 -1.65 2.67 9.91
C LEU A 44 -0.23 2.35 10.43
N ILE A 45 0.57 1.64 9.65
CA ILE A 45 1.96 1.32 10.00
C ILE A 45 2.79 2.59 10.19
N LYS A 46 2.67 3.61 9.33
CA LYS A 46 3.49 4.83 9.44
C LYS A 46 3.19 5.63 10.71
N GLU A 47 1.92 5.72 11.09
CA GLU A 47 1.47 6.52 12.23
C GLU A 47 1.62 5.80 13.58
N MET A 48 1.87 4.49 13.58
CA MET A 48 2.03 3.70 14.81
C MET A 48 3.33 3.96 15.58
N GLY A 49 3.18 4.24 16.88
CA GLY A 49 4.23 4.13 17.91
C GLY A 49 4.74 5.46 18.48
N THR A 50 4.83 6.53 17.68
CA THR A 50 5.50 7.79 18.11
C THR A 50 4.71 8.57 19.16
N ALA A 51 3.42 8.77 18.96
CA ALA A 51 2.56 9.49 19.91
C ALA A 51 2.47 8.77 21.27
N ASN A 52 2.40 7.44 21.24
CA ASN A 52 2.32 6.62 22.45
C ASN A 52 3.62 6.57 23.22
N ALA A 53 4.77 6.64 22.56
CA ALA A 53 6.08 6.64 23.21
C ALA A 53 6.20 7.77 24.23
N PHE A 54 5.78 8.98 23.86
CA PHE A 54 5.83 10.16 24.72
C PHE A 54 4.90 10.03 25.93
N VAL A 55 3.65 9.62 25.71
CA VAL A 55 2.67 9.38 26.79
C VAL A 55 3.17 8.28 27.73
N THR A 56 3.74 7.22 27.18
CA THR A 56 4.34 6.11 27.93
C THR A 56 5.49 6.60 28.81
N ALA A 57 6.36 7.46 28.28
CA ALA A 57 7.48 8.05 29.03
C ALA A 57 7.03 8.97 30.17
N ILE A 58 5.97 9.75 29.94
CA ILE A 58 5.40 10.59 31.00
C ILE A 58 4.75 9.74 32.10
N LEU A 59 4.01 8.68 31.75
CA LEU A 59 3.25 7.90 32.73
C LEU A 59 4.09 6.85 33.47
N THR A 60 5.25 6.46 32.95
CA THR A 60 6.17 5.49 33.57
C THR A 60 6.83 6.02 34.83
N LEU A 61 7.29 7.27 34.86
CA LEU A 61 7.92 7.89 36.04
C LEU A 61 7.02 7.91 37.29
N PRO A 62 5.77 8.40 37.25
CA PRO A 62 4.90 8.42 38.42
C PRO A 62 4.49 6.99 38.82
N LEU A 63 4.33 6.08 37.86
CA LEU A 63 4.10 4.66 38.14
C LEU A 63 5.28 4.04 38.89
N ALA A 64 6.51 4.23 38.41
CA ALA A 64 7.73 3.74 39.04
C ALA A 64 7.92 4.33 40.45
N HIS A 65 7.66 5.64 40.62
CA HIS A 65 7.68 6.30 41.91
C HIS A 65 6.67 5.70 42.90
N ARG A 66 5.43 5.48 42.47
CA ARG A 66 4.40 4.84 43.28
C ARG A 66 4.77 3.40 43.66
N LEU A 67 5.38 2.65 42.75
CA LEU A 67 5.72 1.25 42.98
C LEU A 67 6.91 1.07 43.93
N LEU A 68 7.98 1.85 43.77
CA LEU A 68 9.22 1.71 44.55
C LEU A 68 9.36 2.74 45.65
N ALA A 69 9.41 4.02 45.29
CA ALA A 69 9.78 5.08 46.22
C ALA A 69 8.74 5.30 47.32
N ALA A 70 7.44 5.16 46.99
CA ALA A 70 6.37 5.29 47.96
C ALA A 70 6.45 4.26 49.10
N GLU A 71 6.98 3.06 48.86
CA GLU A 71 7.16 2.07 49.93
C GLU A 71 8.24 2.49 50.92
N SER A 72 9.31 3.10 50.41
CA SER A 72 10.35 3.69 51.27
C SER A 72 9.83 4.91 52.04
N ASP A 73 9.01 5.75 51.39
CA ASP A 73 8.49 6.98 52.00
C ASP A 73 7.46 6.70 53.08
N ASN A 74 6.61 5.70 52.87
CA ASN A 74 5.60 5.26 53.83
C ASN A 74 6.16 4.31 54.90
N LYS A 75 7.48 4.04 54.90
CA LYS A 75 8.15 3.08 55.78
C LYS A 75 7.55 1.67 55.73
N THR A 76 6.89 1.29 54.63
CA THR A 76 6.31 -0.04 54.50
C THR A 76 7.35 -1.12 54.22
N ILE A 77 8.60 -0.74 53.89
CA ILE A 77 9.71 -1.68 53.72
C ILE A 77 9.98 -2.47 55.01
N GLU A 78 9.97 -1.81 56.17
CA GLU A 78 10.17 -2.48 57.48
C GLU A 78 9.05 -3.48 57.77
N PHE A 79 7.81 -3.15 57.37
CA PHE A 79 6.68 -4.06 57.46
C PHE A 79 6.82 -5.26 56.50
N LEU A 80 7.35 -5.06 55.29
CA LEU A 80 7.60 -6.14 54.34
C LEU A 80 8.67 -7.12 54.85
N ASP A 81 9.65 -6.65 55.62
CA ASP A 81 10.66 -7.51 56.23
C ASP A 81 10.09 -8.45 57.31
N ALA A 82 8.95 -8.09 57.91
CA ALA A 82 8.25 -8.93 58.88
C ALA A 82 7.39 -10.05 58.22
N LEU A 83 7.12 -9.94 56.93
CA LEU A 83 6.37 -10.95 56.18
C LEU A 83 7.31 -12.05 55.65
N PRO A 84 6.80 -13.28 55.43
CA PRO A 84 7.59 -14.39 54.86
C PRO A 84 7.82 -14.22 53.34
N VAL A 85 8.16 -13.01 52.88
CA VAL A 85 8.46 -12.67 51.49
C VAL A 85 9.78 -11.92 51.41
N THR A 86 10.69 -12.39 50.55
CA THR A 86 11.96 -11.70 50.30
C THR A 86 11.73 -10.40 49.53
N ARG A 87 12.49 -9.34 49.82
CA ARG A 87 12.49 -8.08 49.04
C ARG A 87 12.67 -8.29 47.53
N THR A 88 13.50 -9.25 47.13
CA THR A 88 13.69 -9.65 45.72
C THR A 88 12.36 -10.03 45.05
N ARG A 89 11.56 -10.90 45.68
CA ARG A 89 10.24 -11.30 45.15
C ARG A 89 9.29 -10.11 45.04
N VAL A 90 9.32 -9.19 46.01
CA VAL A 90 8.50 -7.97 45.96
C VAL A 90 8.92 -7.08 44.79
N PHE A 91 10.22 -6.80 44.64
CA PHE A 91 10.76 -6.02 43.52
C PHE A 91 10.36 -6.61 42.16
N PHE A 92 10.61 -7.90 41.95
CA PHE A 92 10.28 -8.55 40.68
C PHE A 92 8.77 -8.57 40.41
N SER A 93 7.93 -8.67 41.43
CA SER A 93 6.47 -8.59 41.24
C SER A 93 6.03 -7.21 40.75
N LYS A 94 6.63 -6.12 41.27
CA LYS A 94 6.39 -4.74 40.82
C LYS A 94 6.91 -4.51 39.41
N PHE A 95 8.10 -5.01 39.12
CA PHE A 95 8.71 -4.94 37.80
C PHE A 95 7.84 -5.64 36.74
N ILE A 96 7.37 -6.85 36.99
CA ILE A 96 6.49 -7.58 36.06
C ILE A 96 5.19 -6.81 35.84
N VAL A 97 4.53 -6.37 36.93
CA VAL A 97 3.26 -5.63 36.83
C VAL A 97 3.44 -4.32 36.07
N ALA A 98 4.51 -3.58 36.33
CA ALA A 98 4.77 -2.32 35.62
C ALA A 98 4.99 -2.53 34.12
N ASN A 99 5.77 -3.54 33.72
CA ASN A 99 5.97 -3.85 32.30
C ASN A 99 4.66 -4.24 31.61
N VAL A 100 3.85 -5.09 32.26
CA VAL A 100 2.54 -5.49 31.72
C VAL A 100 1.61 -4.28 31.58
N VAL A 101 1.47 -3.47 32.64
CA VAL A 101 0.58 -2.30 32.63
C VAL A 101 0.96 -1.29 31.55
N MET A 102 2.25 -1.09 31.29
CA MET A 102 2.71 -0.14 30.27
C MET A 102 2.68 -0.72 28.84
N SER A 103 2.79 -2.04 28.67
CA SER A 103 2.84 -2.66 27.33
C SER A 103 1.46 -3.00 26.75
N VAL A 104 0.49 -3.36 27.60
CA VAL A 104 -0.85 -3.78 27.15
C VAL A 104 -1.59 -2.75 26.29
N PRO A 105 -1.58 -1.44 26.59
CA PRO A 105 -2.24 -0.43 25.75
C PRO A 105 -1.71 -0.44 24.31
N SER A 106 -0.38 -0.49 24.15
CA SER A 106 0.23 -0.61 22.82
C SER A 106 -0.19 -1.89 22.14
N TRP A 107 -0.16 -3.04 22.82
CA TRP A 107 -0.60 -4.32 22.26
C TRP A 107 -2.06 -4.32 21.82
N LEU A 108 -2.94 -3.68 22.57
CA LEU A 108 -4.34 -3.52 22.18
C LEU A 108 -4.49 -2.64 20.94
N GLN A 109 -3.68 -1.59 20.82
CA GLN A 109 -3.64 -0.78 19.60
C GLN A 109 -3.12 -1.59 18.41
N TYR A 110 -2.06 -2.39 18.57
CA TYR A 110 -1.58 -3.30 17.53
C TYR A 110 -2.68 -4.30 17.11
N ALA A 111 -3.38 -4.90 18.07
CA ALA A 111 -4.48 -5.81 17.80
C ALA A 111 -5.64 -5.13 17.08
N TRP A 112 -5.96 -3.89 17.48
CA TRP A 112 -6.97 -3.07 16.83
C TRP A 112 -6.58 -2.72 15.39
N THR A 113 -5.36 -2.21 15.17
CA THR A 113 -4.83 -1.93 13.84
C THR A 113 -4.82 -3.17 12.95
N PHE A 114 -4.42 -4.32 13.49
CA PHE A 114 -4.46 -5.59 12.76
C PHE A 114 -5.91 -5.96 12.38
N MET A 115 -6.86 -5.83 13.31
CA MET A 115 -8.28 -6.09 13.05
C MET A 115 -8.81 -5.17 11.94
N LEU A 116 -8.48 -3.87 12.01
CA LEU A 116 -8.88 -2.91 11.00
C LEU A 116 -8.24 -3.16 9.64
N GLY A 117 -6.94 -3.43 9.61
CA GLY A 117 -6.23 -3.81 8.38
C GLY A 117 -6.85 -5.05 7.74
N SER A 118 -7.27 -6.03 8.56
CA SER A 118 -7.94 -7.25 8.12
C SER A 118 -9.35 -7.00 7.54
N ILE A 119 -10.03 -5.94 7.97
CA ILE A 119 -11.35 -5.54 7.46
C ILE A 119 -11.23 -4.52 6.31
N SER A 120 -10.09 -3.81 6.23
CA SER A 120 -9.82 -2.82 5.20
C SER A 120 -9.75 -3.45 3.81
N ARG A 121 -9.97 -2.64 2.77
CA ARG A 121 -9.84 -3.06 1.37
C ARG A 121 -8.43 -3.54 1.01
N THR A 122 -7.41 -3.06 1.74
CA THR A 122 -6.02 -3.48 1.56
C THR A 122 -5.72 -4.87 2.12
N SER A 123 -6.68 -5.54 2.78
CA SER A 123 -6.53 -6.94 3.26
C SER A 123 -6.30 -7.94 2.13
N LEU A 124 -6.69 -7.61 0.89
CA LEU A 124 -6.50 -8.44 -0.30
C LEU A 124 -5.10 -8.30 -0.93
N GLN A 125 -4.31 -7.31 -0.52
CA GLN A 125 -2.92 -7.20 -0.97
C GLN A 125 -2.10 -8.31 -0.27
N SER A 126 -1.64 -9.28 -1.07
CA SER A 126 -0.94 -10.47 -0.59
C SER A 126 0.45 -10.11 -0.07
N GLY A 127 0.53 -9.88 1.24
CA GLY A 127 1.77 -9.67 1.98
C GLY A 127 1.36 -9.46 3.44
N ALA A 128 1.39 -10.53 4.23
CA ALA A 128 0.91 -10.46 5.60
C ALA A 128 1.77 -9.44 6.38
N TYR A 129 1.22 -8.26 6.67
CA TYR A 129 1.81 -7.21 7.52
C TYR A 129 2.17 -7.68 8.94
N ILE A 130 1.95 -8.96 9.24
CA ILE A 130 2.27 -9.63 10.51
C ILE A 130 3.74 -9.43 10.86
N ASP A 131 4.65 -9.54 9.89
CA ASP A 131 6.09 -9.35 10.16
C ASP A 131 6.37 -7.93 10.63
N ILE A 132 5.86 -6.93 9.91
CA ILE A 132 6.02 -5.51 10.28
C ILE A 132 5.39 -5.23 11.65
N ILE A 133 4.16 -5.70 11.90
CA ILE A 133 3.47 -5.53 13.18
C ILE A 133 4.26 -6.20 14.32
N THR A 134 4.79 -7.40 14.10
CA THR A 134 5.56 -8.14 15.11
C THR A 134 6.85 -7.41 15.46
N GLN A 135 7.54 -6.88 14.45
CA GLN A 135 8.75 -6.09 14.62
C GLN A 135 8.47 -4.77 15.35
N ASP A 136 7.35 -4.10 15.06
CA ASP A 136 6.93 -2.89 15.79
C ASP A 136 6.55 -3.19 17.25
N ILE A 137 5.85 -4.30 17.52
CA ILE A 137 5.55 -4.76 18.89
C ILE A 137 6.86 -4.98 19.67
N LEU A 138 7.85 -5.63 19.07
CA LEU A 138 9.15 -5.85 19.69
C LEU A 138 9.84 -4.52 20.03
N ARG A 139 9.82 -3.58 19.10
CA ARG A 139 10.40 -2.24 19.29
C ARG A 139 9.72 -1.48 20.43
N ASP A 140 8.40 -1.42 20.44
CA ASP A 140 7.63 -0.76 21.50
C ASP A 140 7.87 -1.40 22.86
N PHE A 141 7.96 -2.73 22.90
CA PHE A 141 8.28 -3.46 24.11
C PHE A 141 9.67 -3.11 24.64
N VAL A 142 10.70 -3.12 23.79
CA VAL A 142 12.07 -2.74 24.17
C VAL A 142 12.15 -1.29 24.63
N PHE A 143 11.46 -0.38 23.94
CA PHE A 143 11.40 1.02 24.36
C PHE A 143 10.73 1.19 25.71
N THR A 144 9.56 0.57 25.91
CA THR A 144 8.83 0.59 27.18
C THR A 144 9.70 0.03 28.32
N PHE A 145 10.38 -1.08 28.06
CA PHE A 145 11.33 -1.71 28.98
C PHE A 145 12.48 -0.77 29.35
N PHE A 146 13.05 -0.07 28.36
CA PHE A 146 14.11 0.91 28.54
C PHE A 146 13.69 2.11 29.40
N VAL A 147 12.58 2.75 29.03
CA VAL A 147 12.05 3.90 29.74
C VAL A 147 11.67 3.53 31.17
N LEU A 148 11.04 2.38 31.37
CA LEU A 148 10.65 1.89 32.68
C LEU A 148 11.87 1.54 33.55
N GLY A 149 12.94 0.99 32.98
CA GLY A 149 14.20 0.75 33.68
C GLY A 149 14.81 2.04 34.22
N LEU A 150 14.92 3.06 33.37
CA LEU A 150 15.38 4.39 33.79
C LEU A 150 14.45 5.03 34.82
N ALA A 151 13.13 4.92 34.63
CA ALA A 151 12.14 5.44 35.58
C ALA A 151 12.26 4.77 36.95
N PHE A 152 12.48 3.45 37.02
CA PHE A 152 12.72 2.72 38.26
C PHE A 152 13.98 3.23 38.97
N LEU A 153 15.07 3.45 38.24
CA LEU A 153 16.31 4.00 38.79
C LEU A 153 16.11 5.43 39.28
N PHE A 154 15.44 6.27 38.50
CA PHE A 154 15.22 7.67 38.83
C PHE A 154 14.17 7.90 39.91
N SER A 155 13.27 6.93 40.14
CA SER A 155 12.25 6.99 41.19
C SER A 155 12.83 7.24 42.59
N TYR A 156 14.07 6.79 42.84
CA TYR A 156 14.80 7.00 44.09
C TYR A 156 15.16 8.46 44.35
N PHE A 157 15.24 9.29 43.30
CA PHE A 157 15.41 10.74 43.40
C PHE A 157 14.06 11.46 43.62
N ARG A 158 12.95 10.72 43.82
CA ARG A 158 11.61 11.24 44.10
C ARG A 158 11.15 12.26 43.04
N GLY A 159 10.65 13.42 43.46
CA GLY A 159 10.19 14.48 42.56
C GLY A 159 11.25 14.99 41.58
N TYR A 160 12.54 14.79 41.87
CA TYR A 160 13.64 15.16 40.97
C TYR A 160 13.84 14.16 39.83
N GLY A 161 13.28 12.94 39.90
CA GLY A 161 13.40 11.95 38.83
C GLY A 161 12.87 12.46 37.48
N TRP A 162 11.84 13.31 37.53
CA TRP A 162 11.28 14.01 36.36
C TRP A 162 12.26 14.94 35.67
N PHE A 163 13.24 15.47 36.39
CA PHE A 163 14.25 16.36 35.83
C PHE A 163 15.41 15.57 35.20
N PHE A 164 15.80 14.45 35.82
CA PHE A 164 16.90 13.63 35.31
C PHE A 164 16.59 12.99 33.96
N PHE A 165 15.33 12.69 33.67
CA PHE A 165 14.93 12.09 32.39
C PHE A 165 15.25 13.01 31.19
N PRO A 166 14.67 14.21 31.06
CA PRO A 166 14.99 15.12 29.96
C PRO A 166 16.44 15.62 30.01
N LEU A 167 17.03 15.80 31.20
CA LEU A 167 18.44 16.17 31.32
C LEU A 167 19.36 15.10 30.74
N LEU A 168 19.09 13.82 31.00
CA LEU A 168 19.85 12.71 30.46
C LEU A 168 19.80 12.70 28.93
N PHE A 169 18.60 12.73 28.34
CA PHE A 169 18.47 12.72 26.88
C PHE A 169 19.01 13.99 26.23
N GLY A 170 18.82 15.16 26.85
CA GLY A 170 19.42 16.41 26.39
C GLY A 170 20.94 16.40 26.43
N ALA A 171 21.54 15.84 27.48
CA ALA A 171 22.98 15.65 27.58
C ALA A 171 23.50 14.65 26.54
N ILE A 172 22.80 13.54 26.32
CA ILE A 172 23.12 12.56 25.28
C ILE A 172 23.11 13.23 23.91
N LYS A 173 22.02 13.93 23.56
CA LYS A 173 21.89 14.70 22.30
C LYS A 173 22.98 15.75 22.14
N TRP A 174 23.38 16.42 23.22
CA TRP A 174 24.45 17.43 23.18
C TRP A 174 25.84 16.81 22.92
N VAL A 175 26.09 15.61 23.44
CA VAL A 175 27.35 14.87 23.25
C VAL A 175 27.37 14.05 21.96
N GLU A 176 26.22 13.70 21.40
CA GLU A 176 26.05 12.88 20.18
C GLU A 176 26.97 13.30 19.02
N PRO A 177 27.16 14.60 18.69
CA PRO A 177 28.08 15.00 17.61
C PRO A 177 29.54 14.58 17.84
N TRP A 178 29.93 14.41 19.11
CA TRP A 178 31.29 14.03 19.51
C TRP A 178 31.43 12.53 19.72
N VAL A 179 30.34 11.86 20.13
CA VAL A 179 30.30 10.41 20.39
C VAL A 179 29.08 9.82 19.69
N PRO A 180 29.16 9.53 18.37
CA PRO A 180 28.01 9.10 17.58
C PRO A 180 27.36 7.80 18.09
N HIS A 181 28.09 6.93 18.78
CA HIS A 181 27.54 5.71 19.36
C HIS A 181 26.48 5.95 20.44
N LEU A 182 26.42 7.16 21.00
CA LEU A 182 25.36 7.53 21.94
C LEU A 182 24.00 7.67 21.26
N SER A 183 23.94 7.78 19.93
CA SER A 183 22.67 7.79 19.21
C SER A 183 21.90 6.48 19.37
N LEU A 184 22.60 5.36 19.60
CA LEU A 184 21.99 4.03 19.78
C LEU A 184 21.02 3.94 20.98
N ILE A 185 21.12 4.84 21.95
CA ILE A 185 20.25 4.85 23.14
C ILE A 185 19.20 5.96 23.10
N LEU A 186 19.14 6.71 22.00
CA LEU A 186 18.17 7.76 21.79
C LEU A 186 16.83 7.18 21.35
N PRO A 187 15.70 7.63 21.94
CA PRO A 187 14.35 7.20 21.55
C PRO A 187 14.09 7.30 20.04
N GLU A 188 14.60 8.36 19.41
CA GLU A 188 14.39 8.65 18.00
C GLU A 188 14.91 7.51 17.11
N THR A 189 16.12 6.99 17.40
CA THR A 189 16.70 5.89 16.61
C THR A 189 15.99 4.56 16.80
N VAL A 190 15.33 4.37 17.95
CA VAL A 190 14.50 3.20 18.17
C VAL A 190 13.26 3.32 17.30
N PHE A 191 12.59 4.48 17.31
CA PHE A 191 11.31 4.72 16.60
C PHE A 191 11.43 5.03 15.10
N GLU A 192 12.63 5.25 14.59
CA GLU A 192 12.87 5.42 13.15
C GLU A 192 12.50 4.12 12.42
N LYS A 193 11.51 4.20 11.52
CA LYS A 193 11.11 3.07 10.67
C LYS A 193 11.86 3.20 9.36
N ARG A 194 12.77 2.26 9.09
CA ARG A 194 13.46 2.13 7.80
C ARG A 194 12.89 0.92 7.07
N PHE A 195 12.66 1.06 5.78
CA PHE A 195 12.13 -0.02 4.94
C PHE A 195 13.10 -0.30 3.79
N GLU A 196 13.31 -1.58 3.50
CA GLU A 196 14.00 -2.06 2.31
C GLU A 196 13.02 -2.96 1.54
N GLY A 197 12.43 -2.41 0.49
CA GLY A 197 11.26 -3.03 -0.17
C GLY A 197 10.06 -3.09 0.79
N GLU A 198 9.49 -4.29 0.96
CA GLU A 198 8.37 -4.55 1.88
C GLU A 198 8.83 -4.88 3.31
N GLN A 199 10.13 -5.06 3.54
CA GLN A 199 10.65 -5.44 4.84
C GLN A 199 11.01 -4.21 5.66
N MET A 200 10.52 -4.15 6.90
CA MET A 200 11.01 -3.17 7.85
C MET A 200 12.37 -3.63 8.39
N LEU A 201 13.36 -2.73 8.35
CA LEU A 201 14.68 -2.94 8.91
C LEU A 201 14.67 -2.58 10.38
N LEU A 202 14.83 -3.59 11.24
CA LEU A 202 14.92 -3.37 12.68
C LEU A 202 16.28 -2.74 13.06
N PRO A 203 16.30 -1.68 13.89
CA PRO A 203 17.53 -1.10 14.40
C PRO A 203 18.10 -1.96 15.55
N TYR A 204 18.53 -3.19 15.24
CA TYR A 204 18.96 -4.19 16.24
C TYR A 204 20.03 -3.67 17.21
N ARG A 205 20.94 -2.82 16.73
CA ARG A 205 21.99 -2.22 17.58
C ARG A 205 21.40 -1.27 18.61
N SER A 206 20.46 -0.41 18.21
CA SER A 206 19.78 0.50 19.14
C SER A 206 18.90 -0.28 20.12
N LEU A 207 18.14 -1.26 19.63
CA LEU A 207 17.31 -2.13 20.49
C LEU A 207 18.17 -2.86 21.54
N ALA A 208 19.31 -3.42 21.14
CA ALA A 208 20.22 -4.11 22.05
C ALA A 208 20.85 -3.13 23.06
N ALA A 209 21.26 -1.94 22.63
CA ALA A 209 21.82 -0.90 23.50
C ALA A 209 20.79 -0.43 24.55
N CYS A 210 19.57 -0.11 24.12
CA CYS A 210 18.46 0.25 25.01
C CYS A 210 18.15 -0.88 25.99
N ALA A 211 18.04 -2.13 25.54
CA ALA A 211 17.80 -3.28 26.41
C ALA A 211 18.93 -3.49 27.43
N ALA A 212 20.19 -3.30 27.04
CA ALA A 212 21.34 -3.40 27.93
C ALA A 212 21.35 -2.30 29.01
N VAL A 213 21.09 -1.04 28.62
CA VAL A 213 20.96 0.08 29.57
C VAL A 213 19.80 -0.15 30.53
N ALA A 214 18.66 -0.60 30.01
CA ALA A 214 17.48 -0.95 30.81
C ALA A 214 17.80 -2.01 31.86
N LEU A 215 18.48 -3.10 31.45
CA LEU A 215 18.88 -4.17 32.34
C LEU A 215 19.84 -3.67 33.43
N GLY A 216 20.82 -2.84 33.06
CA GLY A 216 21.72 -2.19 34.01
C GLY A 216 20.97 -1.32 35.02
N ALA A 217 20.02 -0.51 34.55
CA ALA A 217 19.17 0.32 35.39
C ALA A 217 18.32 -0.53 36.36
N TYR A 218 17.69 -1.60 35.88
CA TYR A 218 16.92 -2.52 36.72
C TYR A 218 17.78 -3.24 37.78
N VAL A 219 18.99 -3.69 37.43
CA VAL A 219 19.91 -4.33 38.38
C VAL A 219 20.32 -3.35 39.47
N LEU A 220 20.61 -2.08 39.10
CA LEU A 220 20.92 -1.03 40.05
C LEU A 220 19.72 -0.71 40.96
N SER A 221 18.52 -0.56 40.39
CA SER A 221 17.29 -0.37 41.15
C SER A 221 17.01 -1.53 42.11
N TRP A 222 17.18 -2.78 41.65
CA TRP A 222 17.02 -3.97 42.48
C TRP A 222 18.00 -3.99 43.65
N ARG A 223 19.27 -3.65 43.41
CA ARG A 223 20.28 -3.54 44.47
C ARG A 223 19.96 -2.42 45.46
N LEU A 224 19.50 -1.27 44.98
CA LEU A 224 19.06 -0.16 45.84
C LEU A 224 17.84 -0.56 46.68
N PHE A 225 16.91 -1.34 46.12
CA PHE A 225 15.73 -1.86 46.81
C PHE A 225 16.08 -2.91 47.88
N CYS A 226 16.96 -3.86 47.55
CA CYS A 226 17.27 -5.00 48.44
C CYS A 226 18.38 -4.71 49.45
N GLY A 227 19.32 -3.80 49.14
CA GLY A 227 20.49 -3.53 49.98
C GLY A 227 20.26 -2.49 51.08
N ARG A 228 21.37 -2.01 51.69
CA ARG A 228 21.43 -0.82 52.59
C ARG A 228 21.17 0.49 51.85
N GLY A 229 20.40 0.47 50.74
CA GLY A 229 20.04 1.67 49.98
C GLY A 229 19.36 2.74 50.84
N GLY A 230 18.79 2.36 52.00
CA GLY A 230 18.28 3.29 53.00
C GLY A 230 19.30 4.34 53.48
N GLU A 231 20.60 4.02 53.59
CA GLU A 231 21.65 4.98 53.98
C GLU A 231 21.95 5.98 52.86
N LEU A 232 22.11 5.48 51.63
CA LEU A 232 22.28 6.30 50.43
C LEU A 232 21.05 7.20 50.19
N LEU A 233 19.85 6.67 50.42
CA LEU A 233 18.59 7.41 50.35
C LEU A 233 18.42 8.43 51.47
N ALA A 234 18.95 8.16 52.67
CA ALA A 234 18.97 9.12 53.77
C ALA A 234 19.90 10.30 53.43
N GLN A 235 21.06 10.04 52.82
CA GLN A 235 21.99 11.08 52.36
C GLN A 235 21.40 11.92 51.23
N THR A 236 20.74 11.32 50.24
CA THR A 236 20.05 12.08 49.17
C THR A 236 18.86 12.85 49.72
N ARG A 237 18.13 12.32 50.72
CA ARG A 237 17.05 13.03 51.42
C ARG A 237 17.57 14.30 52.10
N ALA A 238 18.71 14.22 52.79
CA ALA A 238 19.36 15.36 53.44
C ALA A 238 19.81 16.45 52.45
N LEU A 239 20.31 16.05 51.26
CA LEU A 239 20.62 17.01 50.20
C LEU A 239 19.35 17.67 49.63
N SER A 240 18.33 16.86 49.33
CA SER A 240 17.10 17.30 48.66
C SER A 240 16.24 18.29 49.46
N GLN A 241 16.42 18.33 50.79
CA GLN A 241 15.71 19.26 51.68
C GLN A 241 16.34 20.66 51.74
N ARG A 242 17.55 20.85 51.17
CA ARG A 242 18.20 22.16 51.15
C ARG A 242 17.54 23.06 50.10
N TRP A 243 17.31 24.33 50.42
CA TRP A 243 16.75 25.35 49.52
C TRP A 243 17.49 25.49 48.16
N PRO A 244 18.84 25.38 48.05
CA PRO A 244 19.54 25.59 46.79
C PRO A 244 19.21 24.50 45.77
N THR A 245 18.95 23.28 46.22
CA THR A 245 18.55 22.14 45.39
C THR A 245 17.18 22.32 44.75
N ARG A 246 16.27 23.07 45.38
CA ARG A 246 14.97 23.43 44.79
C ARG A 246 15.12 24.48 43.67
N ILE A 247 16.01 25.45 43.87
CA ILE A 247 16.34 26.44 42.84
C ILE A 247 17.03 25.77 41.65
N LEU A 248 17.99 24.87 41.91
CA LEU A 248 18.67 24.09 40.87
C LEU A 248 17.68 23.27 40.05
N PHE A 249 16.61 22.77 40.66
CA PHE A 249 15.54 22.05 39.98
C PHE A 249 14.68 22.93 39.08
N VAL A 250 14.27 24.12 39.55
CA VAL A 250 13.53 25.08 38.71
C VAL A 250 14.39 25.55 37.53
N VAL A 251 15.65 25.90 37.80
CA VAL A 251 16.63 26.28 36.76
C VAL A 251 16.85 25.13 35.80
N GLY A 252 16.96 23.90 36.31
CA GLY A 252 17.08 22.70 35.49
C GLY A 252 15.90 22.50 34.54
N ILE A 253 14.66 22.60 35.03
CA ILE A 253 13.46 22.49 34.18
C ILE A 253 13.47 23.56 33.09
N VAL A 254 13.80 24.81 33.44
CA VAL A 254 13.89 25.91 32.47
C VAL A 254 14.98 25.62 31.42
N VAL A 255 16.17 25.15 31.83
CA VAL A 255 17.25 24.79 30.91
C VAL A 255 16.87 23.60 30.03
N ALA A 256 16.15 22.60 30.55
CA ALA A 256 15.69 21.46 29.76
C ALA A 256 14.63 21.86 28.73
N VAL A 257 13.67 22.71 29.10
CA VAL A 257 12.64 23.23 28.19
C VAL A 257 13.28 24.14 27.13
N VAL A 258 14.06 25.13 27.55
CA VAL A 258 14.73 26.07 26.63
C VAL A 258 15.76 25.37 25.75
N GLY A 259 16.55 24.46 26.32
CA GLY A 259 17.54 23.66 25.59
C GLY A 259 16.89 22.71 24.59
N GLY A 260 15.80 22.03 24.99
CA GLY A 260 15.01 21.19 24.08
C GLY A 260 14.40 21.99 22.94
N SER A 261 13.79 23.15 23.24
CA SER A 261 13.24 24.05 22.21
C SER A 261 14.32 24.62 21.28
N PHE A 262 15.50 24.95 21.81
CA PHE A 262 16.62 25.46 21.02
C PHE A 262 17.22 24.37 20.11
N MET A 263 17.36 23.14 20.60
CA MET A 263 17.83 22.00 19.79
C MET A 263 16.84 21.68 18.68
N ALA A 264 15.53 21.63 18.97
CA ALA A 264 14.49 21.43 17.96
C ALA A 264 14.48 22.54 16.89
N ALA A 265 14.72 23.80 17.29
CA ALA A 265 14.84 24.91 16.35
C ALA A 265 16.12 24.83 15.50
N ARG A 266 17.23 24.37 16.08
CA ARG A 266 18.51 24.20 15.38
C ARG A 266 18.44 23.07 14.36
N ASP A 267 17.88 21.90 14.71
CA ASP A 267 17.76 20.78 13.77
C ASP A 267 16.94 21.20 12.55
N LYS A 268 15.85 21.95 12.76
CA LYS A 268 15.03 22.54 11.69
C LYS A 268 15.82 23.47 10.75
N MET A 269 16.77 24.24 11.29
CA MET A 269 17.67 25.11 10.48
C MET A 269 18.79 24.34 9.79
N THR A 270 19.17 23.16 10.31
CA THR A 270 20.28 22.37 9.74
C THR A 270 19.78 21.44 8.63
N GLU A 271 18.55 20.93 8.73
CA GLU A 271 17.87 20.18 7.65
C GLU A 271 17.65 21.04 6.41
N GLU A 272 17.29 22.33 6.55
CA GLU A 272 17.18 23.24 5.40
C GLU A 272 18.52 23.51 4.69
N GLY A 273 19.67 23.25 5.35
CA GLY A 273 21.00 23.55 4.83
C GLY A 273 21.81 22.36 4.28
N LYS A 274 21.37 21.11 4.49
CA LYS A 274 22.14 19.89 4.16
C LYS A 274 21.59 19.07 2.99
N ARG A 275 20.72 19.64 2.16
CA ARG A 275 20.05 18.94 1.04
C ARG A 275 20.94 18.62 -0.17
N THR A 276 22.26 18.61 -0.03
CA THR A 276 23.21 18.27 -1.10
C THR A 276 24.39 17.49 -0.53
N ASP A 277 24.63 16.30 -1.08
CA ASP A 277 25.80 15.42 -0.86
C ASP A 277 25.99 14.86 0.55
N ASP A 278 25.42 13.67 0.79
CA ASP A 278 26.12 12.49 1.31
C ASP A 278 25.15 11.57 2.07
N SER A 279 24.67 10.50 1.43
CA SER A 279 24.28 9.30 2.18
C SER A 279 24.55 8.02 1.40
N VAL A 280 25.37 7.19 2.04
CA VAL A 280 25.74 5.83 1.68
C VAL A 280 24.51 4.93 1.82
N GLY A 281 24.06 4.33 0.72
CA GLY A 281 23.37 3.03 0.67
C GLY A 281 22.05 2.85 1.43
N GLY A 282 21.51 3.88 2.08
CA GLY A 282 20.11 3.94 2.47
C GLY A 282 19.35 4.61 1.35
N VAL A 283 18.29 3.98 0.84
CA VAL A 283 17.34 4.67 -0.03
C VAL A 283 16.68 5.75 0.82
N ASP A 284 17.20 6.98 0.75
CA ASP A 284 16.46 8.16 1.17
C ASP A 284 15.22 8.20 0.29
N PHE A 285 14.07 7.86 0.87
CA PHE A 285 12.81 8.20 0.25
C PHE A 285 12.80 9.72 0.19
N GLU A 286 12.95 10.30 -1.01
CA GLU A 286 12.69 11.72 -1.24
C GLU A 286 11.46 12.10 -0.41
N ASP A 287 11.58 13.13 0.44
CA ASP A 287 10.46 13.63 1.23
C ASP A 287 9.21 13.68 0.35
N PHE A 288 8.31 12.73 0.57
CA PHE A 288 7.17 12.50 -0.30
C PHE A 288 6.13 13.57 0.01
N HIS A 289 6.38 14.78 -0.48
CA HIS A 289 5.49 15.91 -0.34
C HIS A 289 4.33 15.68 -1.30
N LEU A 290 3.18 15.30 -0.76
CA LEU A 290 1.92 15.27 -1.48
C LEU A 290 1.50 16.70 -1.82
N THR A 291 1.20 16.93 -3.09
CA THR A 291 0.53 18.13 -3.59
C THR A 291 -0.95 17.80 -3.77
N GLU A 292 -1.82 18.68 -3.28
CA GLU A 292 -3.25 18.63 -3.54
C GLU A 292 -3.61 19.70 -4.57
N ALA A 293 -4.39 19.33 -5.58
CA ALA A 293 -5.02 20.24 -6.51
C ALA A 293 -6.53 20.00 -6.54
N ARG A 294 -7.31 21.07 -6.53
CA ARG A 294 -8.78 21.00 -6.61
C ARG A 294 -9.25 21.58 -7.93
N THR A 295 -10.14 20.88 -8.60
CA THR A 295 -10.89 21.37 -9.76
C THR A 295 -12.36 21.52 -9.38
N ARG A 296 -13.25 21.78 -10.35
CA ARG A 296 -14.68 21.81 -10.06
C ARG A 296 -15.20 20.45 -9.61
N TYR A 297 -14.71 19.38 -10.23
CA TYR A 297 -15.23 18.02 -10.04
C TYR A 297 -14.27 17.05 -9.36
N TYR A 298 -13.00 17.42 -9.16
CA TYR A 298 -12.00 16.54 -8.56
C TYR A 298 -11.23 17.18 -7.41
N VAL A 299 -10.75 16.33 -6.51
CA VAL A 299 -9.63 16.62 -5.60
C VAL A 299 -8.52 15.63 -5.93
N ILE A 300 -7.40 16.12 -6.46
CA ILE A 300 -6.31 15.30 -7.00
C ILE A 300 -5.10 15.44 -6.08
N HIS A 301 -4.68 14.33 -5.48
CA HIS A 301 -3.47 14.21 -4.69
C HIS A 301 -2.36 13.56 -5.53
N TYR A 302 -1.17 14.15 -5.60
CA TYR A 302 -0.06 13.58 -6.36
C TYR A 302 1.31 13.96 -5.76
N PRO A 303 2.39 13.23 -6.08
CA PRO A 303 3.72 13.53 -5.56
C PRO A 303 4.23 14.86 -6.12
N ALA A 304 4.83 15.71 -5.30
CA ALA A 304 5.41 16.99 -5.75
C ALA A 304 6.48 16.80 -6.85
N SER A 305 7.16 15.66 -6.90
CA SER A 305 8.11 15.29 -7.96
C SER A 305 7.43 15.12 -9.33
N LEU A 306 6.13 14.84 -9.38
CA LEU A 306 5.32 14.72 -10.60
C LEU A 306 4.48 15.98 -10.88
N ARG A 307 4.89 17.15 -10.39
CA ARG A 307 4.11 18.38 -10.49
C ARG A 307 3.74 18.77 -11.91
N GLU A 308 4.63 18.56 -12.88
CA GLU A 308 4.35 18.90 -14.27
C GLU A 308 3.24 18.01 -14.86
N THR A 309 3.37 16.69 -14.73
CA THR A 309 2.34 15.72 -15.11
C THR A 309 1.02 15.98 -14.38
N GLY A 310 1.07 16.22 -13.07
CA GLY A 310 -0.09 16.57 -12.25
C GLY A 310 -0.77 17.85 -12.72
N ARG A 311 0.00 18.88 -13.12
CA ARG A 311 -0.54 20.14 -13.66
C ARG A 311 -1.24 19.93 -15.00
N LEU A 312 -0.68 19.10 -15.89
CA LEU A 312 -1.30 18.76 -17.17
C LEU A 312 -2.62 18.00 -16.96
N LEU A 313 -2.64 17.03 -16.03
CA LEU A 313 -3.84 16.29 -15.66
C LEU A 313 -4.91 17.23 -15.10
N VAL A 314 -4.56 18.04 -14.09
CA VAL A 314 -5.47 19.01 -13.45
C VAL A 314 -6.06 19.98 -14.47
N GLY A 315 -5.25 20.44 -15.43
CA GLY A 315 -5.69 21.41 -16.44
C GLY A 315 -6.80 20.91 -17.37
N ARG A 316 -6.95 19.59 -17.52
CA ARG A 316 -7.96 18.97 -18.42
C ARG A 316 -8.91 18.00 -17.72
N ALA A 317 -8.79 17.83 -16.40
CA ALA A 317 -9.62 16.90 -15.64
C ALA A 317 -11.12 17.21 -15.77
N ASP A 318 -11.49 18.49 -15.63
CA ASP A 318 -12.90 18.90 -15.73
C ASP A 318 -13.48 18.68 -17.15
N GLU A 319 -12.65 18.76 -18.21
CA GLU A 319 -13.09 18.43 -19.59
C GLU A 319 -13.43 16.94 -19.70
N ALA A 320 -12.60 16.07 -19.14
CA ALA A 320 -12.85 14.62 -19.12
C ALA A 320 -14.17 14.31 -18.40
N HIS A 321 -14.37 14.93 -17.23
CA HIS A 321 -15.60 14.78 -16.47
C HIS A 321 -16.84 15.22 -17.24
N GLU A 322 -16.82 16.44 -17.80
CA GLU A 322 -17.95 16.97 -18.57
C GLU A 322 -18.25 16.10 -19.80
N PHE A 323 -17.22 15.67 -20.54
CA PHE A 323 -17.38 14.79 -21.68
C PHE A 323 -18.07 13.46 -21.33
N ILE A 324 -17.56 12.76 -20.31
CA ILE A 324 -18.12 11.46 -19.88
C ILE A 324 -19.57 11.63 -19.41
N ARG A 325 -19.80 12.65 -18.57
CA ARG A 325 -21.11 12.95 -18.00
C ARG A 325 -22.15 13.24 -19.10
N GLU A 326 -21.78 14.01 -20.11
CA GLU A 326 -22.67 14.34 -21.23
C GLU A 326 -23.00 13.11 -22.08
N ARG A 327 -22.01 12.26 -22.36
CA ARG A 327 -22.21 11.01 -23.12
C ARG A 327 -23.09 10.01 -22.39
N LEU A 328 -22.96 9.92 -21.06
CA LEU A 328 -23.78 9.04 -20.24
C LEU A 328 -25.09 9.70 -19.74
N ARG A 329 -25.30 10.99 -20.04
CA ARG A 329 -26.49 11.77 -19.64
C ARG A 329 -26.75 11.80 -18.14
N VAL A 330 -25.70 11.77 -17.34
CA VAL A 330 -25.81 11.75 -15.87
C VAL A 330 -25.74 13.19 -15.31
N ALA A 331 -26.38 13.43 -14.16
CA ALA A 331 -26.17 14.65 -13.40
C ALA A 331 -24.76 14.67 -12.76
N PRO A 332 -24.15 15.83 -12.54
CA PRO A 332 -22.91 15.89 -11.77
C PRO A 332 -23.12 15.38 -10.34
N SER A 333 -22.11 14.70 -9.80
CA SER A 333 -22.08 14.34 -8.37
C SER A 333 -22.12 15.60 -7.50
N SER A 334 -22.75 15.52 -6.32
CA SER A 334 -22.71 16.60 -5.33
C SER A 334 -21.31 16.79 -4.74
N ASP A 335 -20.57 15.70 -4.61
CA ASP A 335 -19.23 15.68 -4.02
C ASP A 335 -18.16 15.50 -5.11
N PRO A 336 -17.01 16.20 -5.00
CA PRO A 336 -15.88 15.98 -5.90
C PRO A 336 -15.28 14.58 -5.81
N ILE A 337 -14.93 14.01 -6.96
CA ILE A 337 -14.25 12.71 -7.08
C ILE A 337 -12.82 12.84 -6.55
N GLN A 338 -12.41 11.92 -5.68
CA GLN A 338 -11.06 11.92 -5.08
C GLN A 338 -10.09 11.14 -5.96
N VAL A 339 -9.07 11.79 -6.51
CA VAL A 339 -8.05 11.14 -7.33
C VAL A 339 -6.75 11.01 -6.54
N ASP A 340 -6.31 9.78 -6.30
CA ASP A 340 -5.01 9.45 -5.72
C ASP A 340 -4.02 9.10 -6.84
N GLY A 341 -3.23 10.10 -7.24
CA GLY A 341 -2.15 9.99 -8.21
C GLY A 341 -0.89 9.29 -7.69
N THR A 342 -0.92 8.76 -6.46
CA THR A 342 0.18 8.02 -5.84
C THR A 342 -0.06 6.52 -5.76
N ALA A 343 -1.22 6.07 -6.21
CA ALA A 343 -1.62 4.68 -6.17
C ALA A 343 -0.60 3.83 -6.97
N PRO A 344 0.08 2.85 -6.35
CA PRO A 344 1.11 2.04 -7.00
C PRO A 344 0.47 0.94 -7.86
N LEU A 345 -0.33 1.33 -8.85
CA LEU A 345 -1.17 0.44 -9.64
C LEU A 345 -0.38 -0.30 -10.72
N ALA A 346 0.79 0.20 -11.14
CA ALA A 346 1.67 -0.53 -12.06
C ALA A 346 2.09 -1.88 -11.48
N HIS A 347 2.22 -1.98 -10.15
CA HIS A 347 2.46 -3.23 -9.45
C HIS A 347 1.22 -4.17 -9.43
N ALA A 348 0.09 -3.76 -9.98
CA ALA A 348 -1.06 -4.63 -10.24
C ALA A 348 -1.30 -4.86 -11.75
N GLY A 349 -0.39 -4.37 -12.62
CA GLY A 349 -0.57 -4.39 -14.08
C GLY A 349 -1.65 -3.43 -14.57
N ARG A 350 -2.00 -2.41 -13.78
CA ARG A 350 -3.05 -1.44 -14.08
C ARG A 350 -2.50 -0.03 -14.04
N ALA A 351 -3.06 0.88 -14.84
CA ALA A 351 -2.70 2.30 -14.78
C ALA A 351 -3.68 3.11 -13.91
N GLY A 352 -4.90 2.61 -13.71
CA GLY A 352 -5.96 3.24 -12.94
C GLY A 352 -6.87 2.22 -12.23
N GLN A 353 -7.64 2.71 -11.26
CA GLN A 353 -8.71 1.95 -10.60
C GLN A 353 -9.75 2.88 -9.95
N THR A 354 -11.01 2.73 -10.32
CA THR A 354 -12.14 3.37 -9.61
C THR A 354 -12.70 2.49 -8.51
N VAL A 355 -12.95 3.08 -7.34
CA VAL A 355 -13.68 2.44 -6.24
C VAL A 355 -14.62 3.45 -5.57
N GLY A 356 -15.90 3.42 -5.93
CA GLY A 356 -16.86 4.43 -5.49
C GLY A 356 -16.43 5.83 -5.95
N ALA A 357 -16.48 6.84 -5.09
CA ALA A 357 -16.11 8.22 -5.44
C ALA A 357 -14.59 8.50 -5.45
N SER A 358 -13.75 7.47 -5.55
CA SER A 358 -12.31 7.62 -5.60
C SER A 358 -11.69 6.88 -6.78
N ILE A 359 -10.70 7.52 -7.40
CA ILE A 359 -9.91 7.03 -8.53
C ILE A 359 -8.45 6.93 -8.06
N GLY A 360 -7.88 5.74 -8.08
CA GLY A 360 -6.43 5.56 -8.01
C GLY A 360 -5.84 5.70 -9.41
N LEU A 361 -4.72 6.40 -9.54
CA LEU A 361 -4.01 6.57 -10.81
C LEU A 361 -2.50 6.52 -10.57
N ASP A 362 -1.80 5.65 -11.31
CA ASP A 362 -0.34 5.60 -11.24
C ASP A 362 0.26 6.66 -12.18
N LEU A 363 0.47 7.87 -11.66
CA LEU A 363 1.00 8.98 -12.46
C LEU A 363 2.42 8.74 -12.96
N LYS A 364 3.18 7.86 -12.30
CA LYS A 364 4.57 7.58 -12.65
C LYS A 364 4.66 6.59 -13.80
N ALA A 365 3.78 5.60 -13.82
CA ALA A 365 3.76 4.55 -14.84
C ALA A 365 2.83 4.85 -16.02
N SER A 366 1.86 5.75 -15.85
CA SER A 366 0.91 6.06 -16.91
C SER A 366 1.53 6.93 -18.01
N HIS A 367 1.52 6.41 -19.24
CA HIS A 367 1.96 7.15 -20.43
C HIS A 367 0.94 8.23 -20.85
N ASP A 368 -0.36 8.02 -20.59
CA ASP A 368 -1.40 9.02 -20.80
C ASP A 368 -2.33 9.08 -19.58
N PRO A 369 -1.96 9.84 -18.53
CA PRO A 369 -2.76 10.00 -17.32
C PRO A 369 -4.17 10.53 -17.60
N LEU A 370 -4.35 11.28 -18.68
CA LEU A 370 -5.64 11.89 -19.00
C LEU A 370 -6.60 10.86 -19.61
N LEU A 371 -6.10 9.96 -20.47
CA LEU A 371 -6.85 8.79 -20.92
C LEU A 371 -7.28 7.93 -19.73
N VAL A 372 -6.35 7.63 -18.82
CA VAL A 372 -6.65 6.82 -17.63
C VAL A 372 -7.69 7.51 -16.75
N LEU A 373 -7.57 8.82 -16.50
CA LEU A 373 -8.59 9.54 -15.73
C LEU A 373 -9.97 9.48 -16.40
N ALA A 374 -10.04 9.66 -17.73
CA ALA A 374 -11.30 9.57 -18.45
C ALA A 374 -11.91 8.16 -18.40
N HIS A 375 -11.08 7.12 -18.54
CA HIS A 375 -11.45 5.71 -18.39
C HIS A 375 -12.02 5.44 -16.98
N GLU A 376 -11.30 5.84 -15.94
CA GLU A 376 -11.74 5.64 -14.55
C GLU A 376 -12.99 6.47 -14.20
N THR A 377 -13.13 7.68 -14.74
CA THR A 377 -14.35 8.49 -14.60
C THR A 377 -15.55 7.86 -15.32
N ALA A 378 -15.33 7.17 -16.43
CA ALA A 378 -16.38 6.39 -17.09
C ALA A 378 -16.88 5.25 -16.20
N HIS A 379 -16.00 4.54 -15.50
CA HIS A 379 -16.40 3.55 -14.49
C HIS A 379 -17.26 4.19 -13.39
N PHE A 380 -16.82 5.32 -12.83
CA PHE A 380 -17.56 6.03 -11.78
C PHE A 380 -19.01 6.31 -12.20
N TYR A 381 -19.20 6.90 -13.38
CA TYR A 381 -20.53 7.26 -13.86
C TYR A 381 -21.36 6.07 -14.34
N ALA A 382 -20.74 5.06 -14.94
CA ALA A 382 -21.43 3.83 -15.29
C ALA A 382 -21.96 3.10 -14.04
N GLU A 383 -21.19 3.09 -12.95
CA GLU A 383 -21.63 2.53 -11.67
C GLU A 383 -22.76 3.34 -11.03
N GLU A 384 -22.66 4.67 -11.00
CA GLU A 384 -23.74 5.52 -10.45
C GLU A 384 -25.04 5.34 -11.24
N LEU A 385 -24.97 5.34 -12.58
CA LEU A 385 -26.14 5.15 -13.44
C LEU A 385 -26.75 3.74 -13.31
N ALA A 386 -25.92 2.72 -13.11
CA ALA A 386 -26.37 1.36 -12.88
C ALA A 386 -26.70 1.07 -11.39
N HIS A 387 -26.70 2.07 -10.50
CA HIS A 387 -26.87 1.89 -9.05
C HIS A 387 -25.97 0.77 -8.49
N ARG A 388 -24.71 0.74 -8.95
CA ARG A 388 -23.64 -0.23 -8.63
C ARG A 388 -23.93 -1.67 -9.06
N ARG A 389 -24.95 -1.90 -9.88
CA ARG A 389 -25.32 -3.24 -10.34
C ARG A 389 -24.24 -3.89 -11.19
N LEU A 390 -23.56 -3.10 -12.04
CA LEU A 390 -22.45 -3.59 -12.86
C LEU A 390 -21.33 -4.17 -11.97
N ALA A 391 -20.92 -3.44 -10.93
CA ALA A 391 -19.90 -3.88 -9.98
C ALA A 391 -20.34 -5.06 -9.08
N ALA A 392 -21.65 -5.23 -8.86
CA ALA A 392 -22.18 -6.33 -8.04
C ALA A 392 -22.15 -7.69 -8.74
N LYS A 393 -21.98 -7.72 -10.07
CA LYS A 393 -21.93 -8.96 -10.89
C LYS A 393 -20.69 -8.98 -11.79
N PRO A 394 -19.48 -8.72 -11.25
CA PRO A 394 -18.30 -8.44 -12.06
C PRO A 394 -17.96 -9.61 -12.98
N ASN A 395 -18.19 -10.86 -12.55
CA ASN A 395 -17.94 -12.03 -13.39
C ASN A 395 -18.73 -11.99 -14.72
N SER A 396 -19.92 -11.39 -14.73
CA SER A 396 -20.75 -11.32 -15.95
C SER A 396 -20.66 -10.01 -16.71
N THR A 397 -20.40 -8.91 -16.00
CA THR A 397 -20.49 -7.56 -16.57
C THR A 397 -19.13 -6.96 -16.90
N ARG A 398 -18.01 -7.55 -16.45
CA ARG A 398 -16.68 -6.93 -16.57
C ARG A 398 -16.30 -6.56 -17.99
N PHE A 399 -16.49 -7.44 -18.99
CA PHE A 399 -16.16 -7.10 -20.38
C PHE A 399 -16.93 -5.86 -20.86
N PHE A 400 -18.21 -5.74 -20.53
CA PHE A 400 -19.02 -4.58 -20.88
C PHE A 400 -18.61 -3.33 -20.08
N HIS A 401 -18.31 -3.48 -18.80
CA HIS A 401 -17.87 -2.40 -17.92
C HIS A 401 -16.54 -1.79 -18.38
N GLU A 402 -15.54 -2.64 -18.68
CA GLU A 402 -14.27 -2.22 -19.26
C GLU A 402 -14.43 -1.66 -20.68
N GLY A 403 -15.34 -2.24 -21.47
CA GLY A 403 -15.66 -1.77 -22.82
C GLY A 403 -16.23 -0.35 -22.84
N ILE A 404 -17.13 -0.02 -21.89
CA ILE A 404 -17.67 1.35 -21.72
C ILE A 404 -16.52 2.32 -21.45
N ALA A 405 -15.66 1.97 -20.50
CA ALA A 405 -14.59 2.83 -20.05
C ALA A 405 -13.54 3.05 -21.14
N GLN A 406 -13.14 2.00 -21.86
CA GLN A 406 -12.24 2.11 -23.01
C GLN A 406 -12.84 2.97 -24.13
N TYR A 407 -14.10 2.70 -24.50
CA TYR A 407 -14.75 3.43 -25.59
C TYR A 407 -14.80 4.93 -25.29
N LEU A 408 -15.26 5.30 -24.10
CA LEU A 408 -15.39 6.70 -23.72
C LEU A 408 -14.03 7.36 -23.47
N GLY A 409 -13.07 6.65 -22.90
CA GLY A 409 -11.69 7.12 -22.71
C GLY A 409 -11.02 7.45 -24.05
N PHE A 410 -11.04 6.53 -25.01
CA PHE A 410 -10.48 6.76 -26.35
C PHE A 410 -11.21 7.86 -27.12
N ALA A 411 -12.54 7.89 -27.05
CA ALA A 411 -13.34 8.94 -27.67
C ALA A 411 -13.01 10.33 -27.09
N PHE A 412 -12.69 10.42 -25.79
CA PHE A 412 -12.30 11.69 -25.16
C PHE A 412 -10.92 12.17 -25.64
N VAL A 413 -9.92 11.30 -25.68
CA VAL A 413 -8.57 11.69 -26.11
C VAL A 413 -8.40 11.79 -27.62
N GLY A 414 -9.46 11.45 -28.38
CA GLY A 414 -9.49 11.53 -29.83
C GLY A 414 -8.65 10.45 -30.53
N ASP A 415 -8.51 9.27 -29.93
CA ASP A 415 -7.75 8.16 -30.50
C ASP A 415 -8.61 7.40 -31.52
N SER A 416 -8.59 7.88 -32.77
CA SER A 416 -9.36 7.30 -33.88
C SER A 416 -8.96 5.87 -34.21
N ASP A 417 -7.72 5.49 -33.91
CA ASP A 417 -7.12 4.23 -34.32
C ASP A 417 -7.37 3.13 -33.27
N ALA A 418 -7.87 3.48 -32.08
CA ALA A 418 -8.13 2.53 -31.00
C ALA A 418 -9.11 1.41 -31.41
N ILE A 419 -10.17 1.75 -32.16
CA ILE A 419 -11.15 0.76 -32.65
C ILE A 419 -10.51 -0.17 -33.68
N GLU A 420 -9.63 0.32 -34.54
CA GLU A 420 -8.91 -0.50 -35.51
C GLU A 420 -7.94 -1.45 -34.79
N ARG A 421 -7.15 -0.95 -33.84
CA ARG A 421 -6.23 -1.79 -33.05
C ARG A 421 -6.97 -2.87 -32.27
N ALA A 422 -8.04 -2.50 -31.56
CA ALA A 422 -8.89 -3.47 -30.86
C ALA A 422 -9.56 -4.46 -31.83
N GLY A 423 -9.88 -4.03 -33.05
CA GLY A 423 -10.39 -4.88 -34.11
C GLY A 423 -9.40 -5.96 -34.54
N ILE A 424 -8.13 -5.58 -34.74
CA ILE A 424 -7.03 -6.51 -35.05
C ILE A 424 -6.83 -7.50 -33.88
N GLU A 425 -6.80 -7.01 -32.65
CA GLU A 425 -6.68 -7.85 -31.45
C GLU A 425 -7.86 -8.82 -31.31
N ALA A 426 -9.09 -8.37 -31.55
CA ALA A 426 -10.28 -9.22 -31.51
C ALA A 426 -10.24 -10.28 -32.61
N ALA A 427 -9.82 -9.93 -33.83
CA ALA A 427 -9.65 -10.87 -34.92
C ALA A 427 -8.57 -11.93 -34.61
N TRP A 428 -7.49 -11.54 -33.93
CA TRP A 428 -6.49 -12.47 -33.43
C TRP A 428 -7.06 -13.43 -32.37
N LEU A 429 -7.82 -12.90 -31.39
CA LEU A 429 -8.49 -13.69 -30.35
C LEU A 429 -9.54 -14.64 -30.92
N ASP A 430 -10.19 -14.29 -32.02
CA ASP A 430 -11.21 -15.11 -32.69
C ASP A 430 -10.65 -16.46 -33.17
N ARG A 431 -9.37 -16.49 -33.57
CA ARG A 431 -8.64 -17.73 -33.95
C ARG A 431 -8.60 -18.77 -32.83
N PHE A 432 -8.69 -18.32 -31.58
CA PHE A 432 -8.74 -19.18 -30.38
C PHE A 432 -10.16 -19.36 -29.83
N GLN A 433 -11.18 -18.88 -30.55
CA GLN A 433 -12.57 -18.79 -30.10
C GLN A 433 -12.73 -17.99 -28.80
N ALA A 434 -11.87 -16.99 -28.58
CA ALA A 434 -11.84 -16.15 -27.38
C ALA A 434 -12.73 -14.89 -27.50
N THR A 435 -13.52 -14.77 -28.55
CA THR A 435 -14.43 -13.65 -28.83
C THR A 435 -15.90 -14.00 -28.57
N LYS A 436 -16.19 -15.27 -28.23
CA LYS A 436 -17.55 -15.73 -27.98
C LYS A 436 -18.10 -15.01 -26.74
N LEU A 437 -19.27 -14.39 -26.88
CA LEU A 437 -19.84 -13.55 -25.82
C LEU A 437 -20.20 -14.33 -24.54
N ASP A 438 -20.62 -15.59 -24.66
CA ASP A 438 -20.82 -16.47 -23.52
C ASP A 438 -19.52 -16.72 -22.73
N ALA A 439 -18.37 -16.74 -23.40
CA ALA A 439 -17.07 -16.89 -22.75
C ALA A 439 -16.65 -15.61 -21.99
N VAL A 440 -16.78 -14.41 -22.57
CA VAL A 440 -16.40 -13.15 -21.88
C VAL A 440 -17.37 -12.76 -20.76
N MET A 441 -18.58 -13.33 -20.76
CA MET A 441 -19.58 -13.22 -19.69
C MET A 441 -19.32 -14.15 -18.49
N ASP A 442 -18.26 -14.96 -18.54
CA ASP A 442 -17.68 -15.65 -17.41
C ASP A 442 -16.22 -15.19 -17.25
N ALA A 443 -16.06 -13.95 -16.79
CA ALA A 443 -14.80 -13.22 -16.76
C ALA A 443 -13.68 -13.97 -16.02
N ASP A 444 -13.99 -14.67 -14.93
CA ASP A 444 -13.01 -15.43 -14.16
C ASP A 444 -12.44 -16.59 -15.00
N THR A 445 -13.31 -17.38 -15.63
CA THR A 445 -12.90 -18.45 -16.54
C THR A 445 -12.16 -17.89 -17.75
N TYR A 446 -12.63 -16.76 -18.28
CA TYR A 446 -12.02 -16.08 -19.41
C TYR A 446 -10.60 -15.63 -19.11
N ILE A 447 -10.39 -14.90 -18.02
CA ILE A 447 -9.09 -14.37 -17.58
C ILE A 447 -8.11 -15.52 -17.34
N GLN A 448 -8.57 -16.61 -16.72
CA GLN A 448 -7.74 -17.79 -16.52
C GLN A 448 -7.25 -18.39 -17.83
N LYS A 449 -8.05 -18.33 -18.90
CA LYS A 449 -7.74 -18.98 -20.18
C LYS A 449 -7.05 -18.06 -21.20
N TYR A 450 -7.47 -16.81 -21.31
CA TYR A 450 -7.05 -15.89 -22.37
C TYR A 450 -6.36 -14.62 -21.85
N GLY A 451 -6.46 -14.35 -20.56
CA GLY A 451 -5.99 -13.10 -19.97
C GLY A 451 -7.10 -12.05 -19.88
N GLU A 452 -6.79 -10.97 -19.15
CA GLU A 452 -7.74 -9.90 -18.86
C GLU A 452 -7.93 -8.95 -20.04
N GLU A 453 -6.89 -8.75 -20.85
CA GLU A 453 -6.87 -7.83 -21.99
C GLU A 453 -7.99 -8.13 -23.00
N GLY A 454 -8.28 -9.41 -23.24
CA GLY A 454 -9.35 -9.79 -24.16
C GLY A 454 -10.75 -9.32 -23.74
N LEU A 455 -10.99 -9.12 -22.43
CA LEU A 455 -12.25 -8.53 -21.96
C LEU A 455 -12.39 -7.06 -22.38
N TYR A 456 -11.30 -6.30 -22.32
CA TYR A 456 -11.26 -4.90 -22.76
C TYR A 456 -11.48 -4.80 -24.27
N THR A 457 -10.75 -5.60 -25.04
CA THR A 457 -10.83 -5.63 -26.50
C THR A 457 -12.22 -6.01 -26.98
N VAL A 458 -12.77 -7.14 -26.52
CA VAL A 458 -14.12 -7.59 -26.93
C VAL A 458 -15.20 -6.64 -26.40
N GLY A 459 -15.04 -6.13 -25.19
CA GLY A 459 -15.90 -5.12 -24.59
C GLY A 459 -16.01 -3.85 -25.43
N LEU A 460 -14.87 -3.30 -25.86
CA LEU A 460 -14.80 -2.11 -26.70
C LEU A 460 -15.55 -2.32 -28.02
N ILE A 461 -15.28 -3.42 -28.73
CA ILE A 461 -15.96 -3.72 -30.00
C ILE A 461 -17.47 -3.97 -29.80
N PHE A 462 -17.88 -4.54 -28.67
CA PHE A 462 -19.29 -4.72 -28.33
C PHE A 462 -20.01 -3.38 -28.09
N VAL A 463 -19.42 -2.49 -27.29
CA VAL A 463 -19.99 -1.14 -27.01
C VAL A 463 -20.07 -0.30 -28.28
N GLU A 464 -19.01 -0.33 -29.09
CA GLU A 464 -19.00 0.32 -30.39
C GLU A 464 -20.10 -0.24 -31.31
N SER A 465 -20.28 -1.57 -31.35
CA SER A 465 -21.33 -2.22 -32.15
C SER A 465 -22.74 -1.84 -31.69
N LEU A 466 -22.95 -1.67 -30.38
CA LEU A 466 -24.20 -1.17 -29.80
C LEU A 466 -24.49 0.26 -30.29
N ILE A 467 -23.50 1.15 -30.23
CA ILE A 467 -23.65 2.55 -30.62
C ILE A 467 -23.84 2.70 -32.14
N GLU A 468 -23.12 1.93 -32.95
CA GLU A 468 -23.30 1.92 -34.40
C GLU A 468 -24.71 1.49 -34.81
N LEU A 469 -25.29 0.51 -34.10
CA LEU A 469 -26.58 -0.07 -34.46
C LEU A 469 -27.76 0.78 -33.94
N GLU A 470 -27.68 1.22 -32.68
CA GLU A 470 -28.81 1.80 -31.94
C GLU A 470 -28.61 3.30 -31.64
N GLY A 471 -27.44 3.86 -31.94
CA GLY A 471 -27.08 5.25 -31.67
C GLY A 471 -26.46 5.47 -30.28
N SER A 472 -25.95 6.69 -30.04
CA SER A 472 -25.24 7.03 -28.79
C SER A 472 -26.09 6.91 -27.54
N ASP A 473 -27.41 7.00 -27.68
CA ASP A 473 -28.37 7.00 -26.57
C ASP A 473 -28.60 5.59 -26.02
N ALA A 474 -28.26 4.56 -26.79
CA ALA A 474 -28.41 3.17 -26.39
C ALA A 474 -27.49 2.79 -25.23
N LEU A 475 -26.27 3.35 -25.19
CA LEU A 475 -25.31 3.04 -24.13
C LEU A 475 -25.82 3.40 -22.73
N PRO A 476 -26.20 4.66 -22.43
CA PRO A 476 -26.75 4.99 -21.11
C PRO A 476 -28.07 4.26 -20.83
N ALA A 477 -28.93 4.02 -21.83
CA ALA A 477 -30.18 3.29 -21.64
C ALA A 477 -29.94 1.84 -21.17
N VAL A 478 -28.95 1.15 -21.72
CA VAL A 478 -28.58 -0.20 -21.28
C VAL A 478 -28.00 -0.17 -19.87
N ILE A 479 -27.11 0.78 -19.55
CA ILE A 479 -26.50 0.91 -18.22
C ILE A 479 -27.58 1.17 -17.15
N GLU A 480 -28.51 2.09 -17.41
CA GLU A 480 -29.65 2.38 -16.53
C GLU A 480 -30.55 1.14 -16.37
N ALA A 481 -30.78 0.38 -17.44
CA ALA A 481 -31.56 -0.84 -17.39
C ALA A 481 -30.95 -1.92 -16.47
N PHE A 482 -29.63 -1.97 -16.29
CA PHE A 482 -29.03 -2.83 -15.26
C PHE A 482 -29.41 -2.37 -13.85
N GLY A 483 -29.46 -1.06 -13.61
CA GLY A 483 -29.74 -0.47 -12.30
C GLY A 483 -31.23 -0.34 -11.94
N ARG A 484 -32.14 -0.52 -12.92
CA ARG A 484 -33.57 -0.24 -12.77
C ARG A 484 -34.21 -0.92 -11.55
N GLU A 485 -35.23 -0.25 -10.99
CA GLU A 485 -36.03 -0.83 -9.90
C GLU A 485 -36.68 -2.15 -10.36
N GLY A 486 -36.56 -3.18 -9.53
CA GLY A 486 -37.09 -4.52 -9.85
C GLY A 486 -36.21 -5.38 -10.76
N ALA A 487 -34.99 -4.94 -11.12
CA ALA A 487 -34.04 -5.77 -11.86
C ALA A 487 -33.80 -7.14 -11.14
N PRO A 488 -33.86 -8.27 -11.86
CA PRO A 488 -33.68 -9.59 -11.27
C PRO A 488 -32.33 -9.76 -10.56
N ASN A 489 -32.35 -10.31 -9.34
CA ASN A 489 -31.14 -10.47 -8.53
C ASN A 489 -30.30 -11.71 -8.84
N ASN A 490 -30.94 -12.72 -9.42
CA ASN A 490 -30.42 -14.06 -9.64
C ASN A 490 -29.94 -14.32 -11.08
N LEU A 491 -30.10 -13.37 -11.99
CA LEU A 491 -29.57 -13.50 -13.35
C LEU A 491 -28.06 -13.25 -13.39
N ALA A 492 -27.39 -13.91 -14.33
CA ALA A 492 -25.98 -13.81 -14.63
C ALA A 492 -25.74 -14.10 -16.12
N GLY A 493 -24.55 -13.77 -16.61
CA GLY A 493 -24.13 -13.98 -17.99
C GLY A 493 -25.13 -13.46 -19.01
N GLU A 494 -25.37 -14.24 -20.05
CA GLU A 494 -26.24 -13.86 -21.17
C GLU A 494 -27.68 -13.50 -20.76
N ALA A 495 -28.25 -14.25 -19.80
CA ALA A 495 -29.61 -13.99 -19.34
C ALA A 495 -29.76 -12.60 -18.70
N LEU A 496 -28.72 -12.14 -17.98
CA LEU A 496 -28.68 -10.80 -17.41
C LEU A 496 -28.65 -9.72 -18.50
N PHE A 497 -27.85 -9.91 -19.55
CA PHE A 497 -27.79 -8.96 -20.67
C PHE A 497 -29.09 -8.92 -21.47
N ARG A 498 -29.70 -10.07 -21.75
CA ARG A 498 -31.02 -10.11 -22.42
C ARG A 498 -32.08 -9.34 -21.67
N ASP A 499 -32.12 -9.50 -20.34
CA ASP A 499 -33.02 -8.75 -19.46
C ASP A 499 -32.77 -7.24 -19.53
N ALA A 500 -31.51 -6.80 -19.41
CA ALA A 500 -31.15 -5.38 -19.50
C ALA A 500 -31.48 -4.77 -20.86
N PHE A 501 -31.12 -5.44 -21.96
CA PHE A 501 -31.43 -4.98 -23.32
C PHE A 501 -32.93 -4.93 -23.59
N GLN A 502 -33.69 -5.95 -23.15
CA GLN A 502 -35.14 -5.95 -23.29
C GLN A 502 -35.78 -4.77 -22.52
N ALA A 503 -35.31 -4.49 -21.31
CA ALA A 503 -35.78 -3.36 -20.52
C ALA A 503 -35.39 -2.00 -21.14
N ALA A 504 -34.27 -1.94 -21.85
CA ALA A 504 -33.87 -0.77 -22.65
C ALA A 504 -34.60 -0.69 -24.02
N HIS A 505 -35.50 -1.63 -24.33
CA HIS A 505 -36.18 -1.75 -25.64
C HIS A 505 -35.23 -1.98 -26.82
N LEU A 506 -34.10 -2.67 -26.61
CA LEU A 506 -33.09 -2.99 -27.61
C LEU A 506 -32.97 -4.49 -27.84
N SER A 507 -32.40 -4.88 -28.99
CA SER A 507 -32.18 -6.28 -29.35
C SER A 507 -30.76 -6.72 -29.00
N TYR A 508 -30.61 -7.52 -27.93
CA TYR A 508 -29.32 -8.13 -27.58
C TYR A 508 -28.74 -8.97 -28.72
N ASP A 509 -29.57 -9.78 -29.38
CA ASP A 509 -29.13 -10.65 -30.47
C ASP A 509 -28.62 -9.88 -31.70
N ALA A 510 -29.22 -8.71 -31.97
CA ALA A 510 -28.78 -7.86 -33.07
C ALA A 510 -27.38 -7.27 -32.78
N VAL A 511 -27.14 -6.80 -31.56
CA VAL A 511 -25.82 -6.27 -31.14
C VAL A 511 -24.77 -7.38 -31.10
N VAL A 512 -25.10 -8.57 -30.60
CA VAL A 512 -24.22 -9.76 -30.66
C VAL A 512 -23.85 -10.08 -32.11
N SER A 513 -24.84 -10.10 -33.01
CA SER A 513 -24.61 -10.39 -34.43
C SER A 513 -23.76 -9.32 -35.09
N ARG A 514 -24.01 -8.04 -34.80
CA ARG A 514 -23.19 -6.92 -35.29
C ARG A 514 -21.74 -7.02 -34.81
N THR A 515 -21.54 -7.34 -33.54
CA THR A 515 -20.21 -7.53 -32.94
C THR A 515 -19.43 -8.61 -33.68
N ARG A 516 -20.06 -9.78 -33.93
CA ARG A 516 -19.43 -10.88 -34.67
C ARG A 516 -19.07 -10.50 -36.11
N VAL A 517 -19.98 -9.82 -36.81
CA VAL A 517 -19.73 -9.33 -38.18
C VAL A 517 -18.57 -8.33 -38.18
N LYS A 518 -18.51 -7.43 -37.19
CA LYS A 518 -17.43 -6.44 -37.09
C LYS A 518 -16.08 -7.11 -36.85
N ILE A 519 -15.98 -8.06 -35.92
CA ILE A 519 -14.75 -8.84 -35.68
C ILE A 519 -14.33 -9.61 -36.95
N ALA A 520 -15.26 -10.30 -37.60
CA ALA A 520 -14.98 -11.01 -38.85
C ALA A 520 -14.47 -10.06 -39.95
N SER A 521 -15.04 -8.86 -40.06
CA SER A 521 -14.57 -7.87 -41.03
C SER A 521 -13.14 -7.40 -40.78
N PHE A 522 -12.70 -7.33 -39.52
CA PHE A 522 -11.29 -7.05 -39.21
C PHE A 522 -10.39 -8.24 -39.55
N ALA A 523 -10.84 -9.46 -39.31
CA ALA A 523 -10.12 -10.67 -39.70
C ALA A 523 -9.91 -10.73 -41.22
N ASP A 524 -10.96 -10.42 -42.00
CA ASP A 524 -10.89 -10.36 -43.46
C ASP A 524 -10.00 -9.21 -43.94
N HIS A 525 -10.15 -8.01 -43.35
CA HIS A 525 -9.39 -6.82 -43.77
C HIS A 525 -7.88 -6.95 -43.48
N HIS A 526 -7.52 -7.62 -42.38
CA HIS A 526 -6.14 -7.82 -41.95
C HIS A 526 -5.66 -9.28 -42.14
N GLU A 527 -6.31 -10.07 -42.99
CA GLU A 527 -5.99 -11.49 -43.22
C GLU A 527 -4.50 -11.70 -43.50
N HIS A 528 -3.94 -10.91 -44.43
CA HIS A 528 -2.52 -10.95 -44.78
C HIS A 528 -1.58 -10.66 -43.61
N LEU A 529 -1.96 -9.75 -42.70
CA LEU A 529 -1.16 -9.46 -41.50
C LEU A 529 -1.23 -10.63 -40.54
N LEU A 530 -2.44 -11.11 -40.23
CA LEU A 530 -2.68 -12.15 -39.25
C LEU A 530 -2.13 -13.51 -39.69
N ASP A 531 -2.21 -13.85 -40.98
CA ASP A 531 -1.65 -15.08 -41.56
C ASP A 531 -0.12 -15.07 -41.64
N ALA A 532 0.48 -13.88 -41.69
CA ALA A 532 1.93 -13.73 -41.66
C ALA A 532 2.52 -13.85 -40.25
N LEU A 533 1.69 -13.84 -39.20
CA LEU A 533 2.14 -14.01 -37.82
C LEU A 533 2.44 -15.49 -37.53
N PRO A 534 3.60 -15.80 -36.91
CA PRO A 534 3.92 -17.16 -36.54
C PRO A 534 2.94 -17.67 -35.47
N SER A 535 2.74 -18.99 -35.44
CA SER A 535 1.94 -19.62 -34.38
C SER A 535 2.61 -19.38 -33.02
N LEU A 536 1.87 -18.80 -32.07
CA LEU A 536 2.34 -18.65 -30.70
C LEU A 536 2.16 -19.96 -29.93
N SER A 537 3.15 -20.85 -30.06
CA SER A 537 3.35 -21.99 -29.15
C SER A 537 4.77 -21.95 -28.58
N GLY A 538 5.00 -22.70 -27.51
CA GLY A 538 6.33 -22.81 -26.94
C GLY A 538 6.46 -24.00 -26.01
N SER A 539 7.70 -24.37 -25.75
CA SER A 539 8.08 -25.43 -24.83
C SER A 539 8.77 -24.84 -23.60
N LEU A 540 8.45 -25.39 -22.43
CA LEU A 540 9.14 -25.10 -21.17
C LEU A 540 10.13 -26.19 -20.85
N ASP A 541 11.35 -25.80 -20.49
CA ASP A 541 12.35 -26.62 -19.82
C ASP A 541 12.69 -25.97 -18.48
N ALA A 542 13.00 -26.75 -17.46
CA ALA A 542 13.32 -26.22 -16.14
C ALA A 542 14.45 -27.00 -15.49
N ASP A 543 15.33 -26.27 -14.83
CA ASP A 543 16.38 -26.80 -13.98
C ASP A 543 16.31 -26.15 -12.59
N ASP A 544 17.32 -26.42 -11.75
CA ASP A 544 17.36 -25.92 -10.37
C ASP A 544 17.41 -24.38 -10.30
N ASP A 545 17.95 -23.72 -11.33
CA ASP A 545 18.23 -22.29 -11.34
C ASP A 545 17.22 -21.51 -12.21
N PHE A 546 16.74 -22.08 -13.31
CA PHE A 546 15.95 -21.39 -14.32
C PHE A 546 14.76 -22.19 -14.86
N VAL A 547 13.73 -21.44 -15.25
CA VAL A 547 12.66 -21.86 -16.15
C VAL A 547 12.94 -21.21 -17.50
N ARG A 548 13.09 -22.04 -18.55
CA ARG A 548 13.43 -21.66 -19.92
C ARG A 548 12.23 -21.85 -20.83
N LEU A 549 11.74 -20.78 -21.44
CA LEU A 549 10.65 -20.83 -22.43
C LEU A 549 11.22 -20.63 -23.83
N ARG A 550 11.08 -21.65 -24.67
CA ARG A 550 11.43 -21.59 -26.10
C ARG A 550 10.17 -21.43 -26.94
N PRO A 551 9.96 -20.28 -27.61
CA PRO A 551 8.89 -20.15 -28.61
C PRO A 551 9.14 -21.10 -29.79
N ASP A 552 8.11 -21.83 -30.23
CA ASP A 552 8.22 -22.71 -31.39
C ASP A 552 7.98 -21.92 -32.69
N GLY A 553 8.64 -22.33 -33.78
CA GLY A 553 8.40 -21.75 -35.10
C GLY A 553 8.98 -20.35 -35.33
N ILE A 554 9.76 -19.83 -34.38
CA ILE A 554 10.50 -18.57 -34.53
C ILE A 554 11.99 -18.92 -34.60
N GLU A 555 12.55 -19.02 -35.81
CA GLU A 555 13.96 -19.39 -35.99
C GLU A 555 14.89 -18.25 -35.52
N ALA A 556 15.90 -18.62 -34.73
CA ALA A 556 16.90 -17.67 -34.22
C ALA A 556 17.72 -16.98 -35.33
N SER A 557 17.65 -17.44 -36.57
CA SER A 557 18.28 -16.77 -37.72
C SER A 557 17.64 -15.43 -38.06
N ASP A 558 16.40 -15.16 -37.63
CA ASP A 558 15.78 -13.84 -37.70
C ASP A 558 16.22 -12.93 -36.52
N ALA A 559 16.86 -13.51 -35.49
CA ALA A 559 17.42 -12.80 -34.34
C ALA A 559 18.84 -12.29 -34.66
N VAL A 560 18.93 -11.21 -35.43
CA VAL A 560 20.21 -10.56 -35.76
C VAL A 560 20.82 -9.95 -34.50
N ALA A 561 21.75 -10.63 -33.82
CA ALA A 561 22.66 -10.11 -32.76
C ALA A 561 22.03 -9.27 -31.62
N ALA A 562 20.70 -9.18 -31.57
CA ALA A 562 19.95 -8.22 -30.80
C ALA A 562 19.26 -8.95 -29.66
N GLU A 563 19.14 -8.24 -28.56
CA GLU A 563 18.60 -8.71 -27.29
C GLU A 563 17.10 -9.07 -27.35
N ASP A 564 16.44 -8.87 -28.49
CA ASP A 564 15.01 -9.08 -28.72
C ASP A 564 14.73 -9.91 -29.99
N LEU A 565 13.73 -10.80 -29.95
CA LEU A 565 13.17 -11.45 -31.13
C LEU A 565 12.21 -10.47 -31.80
N THR A 566 12.70 -9.80 -32.86
CA THR A 566 11.87 -8.87 -33.65
C THR A 566 11.79 -9.27 -35.11
N PHE A 567 10.62 -9.08 -35.72
CA PHE A 567 10.41 -9.31 -37.15
C PHE A 567 9.47 -8.24 -37.73
N HIS A 568 9.57 -8.02 -39.05
CA HIS A 568 8.84 -6.97 -39.75
C HIS A 568 7.77 -7.57 -40.67
N ARG A 569 6.50 -7.21 -40.50
CA ARG A 569 5.37 -7.67 -41.34
C ARG A 569 4.28 -6.61 -41.41
N GLY A 570 3.75 -6.37 -42.60
CA GLY A 570 2.60 -5.47 -42.82
C GLY A 570 2.78 -4.03 -42.32
N GLY A 571 4.02 -3.51 -42.31
CA GLY A 571 4.34 -2.17 -41.79
C GLY A 571 4.42 -2.08 -40.27
N TYR A 572 4.43 -3.22 -39.58
CA TYR A 572 4.67 -3.34 -38.16
C TYR A 572 6.00 -4.03 -37.89
N ARG A 573 6.70 -3.53 -36.87
CA ARG A 573 7.81 -4.24 -36.22
C ARG A 573 7.25 -4.96 -35.01
N PHE A 574 7.14 -6.28 -35.10
CA PHE A 574 6.71 -7.13 -34.00
C PHE A 574 7.89 -7.52 -33.12
N ARG A 575 7.66 -7.57 -31.82
CA ARG A 575 8.55 -8.11 -30.80
C ARG A 575 7.83 -9.23 -30.07
N VAL A 576 8.48 -10.38 -29.94
CA VAL A 576 7.97 -11.50 -29.14
C VAL A 576 8.11 -11.17 -27.66
N VAL A 577 7.03 -11.35 -26.92
CA VAL A 577 6.99 -11.17 -25.47
C VAL A 577 6.42 -12.43 -24.81
N ALA A 578 6.77 -12.63 -23.55
CA ALA A 578 6.21 -13.71 -22.74
C ALA A 578 5.70 -13.16 -21.42
N ARG A 579 4.68 -13.78 -20.84
CA ARG A 579 4.31 -13.55 -19.45
C ARG A 579 4.11 -14.84 -18.70
N PHE A 580 4.43 -14.82 -17.41
CA PHE A 580 4.40 -16.01 -16.54
C PHE A 580 3.56 -15.76 -15.29
N ARG A 581 2.98 -16.84 -14.74
CA ARG A 581 2.28 -16.84 -13.47
C ARG A 581 2.51 -18.17 -12.73
N SER A 582 2.70 -18.12 -11.41
CA SER A 582 2.95 -19.27 -10.52
C SER A 582 1.68 -20.04 -10.12
N GLY A 583 0.50 -19.57 -10.52
CA GLY A 583 -0.80 -20.16 -10.27
C GLY A 583 -1.92 -19.46 -11.04
N ALA A 584 -3.14 -20.01 -11.00
CA ALA A 584 -4.27 -19.45 -11.75
C ALA A 584 -4.69 -18.04 -11.26
N GLN A 585 -4.43 -17.73 -9.99
CA GLN A 585 -4.74 -16.44 -9.36
C GLN A 585 -3.50 -15.59 -9.08
N SER A 586 -2.29 -16.09 -9.37
CA SER A 586 -1.07 -15.31 -9.16
C SER A 586 -0.94 -14.24 -10.24
N ARG A 587 -0.41 -13.09 -9.86
CA ARG A 587 -0.06 -11.99 -10.77
C ARG A 587 0.78 -12.50 -11.94
N SER A 588 0.50 -12.00 -13.14
CA SER A 588 1.38 -12.24 -14.29
C SER A 588 2.48 -11.20 -14.34
N GLU A 589 3.71 -11.64 -14.56
CA GLU A 589 4.83 -10.77 -14.89
C GLU A 589 5.12 -10.87 -16.39
N THR A 590 5.16 -9.72 -17.06
CA THR A 590 5.48 -9.62 -18.48
C THR A 590 6.98 -9.42 -18.65
N TYR A 591 7.59 -10.29 -19.43
CA TYR A 591 8.99 -10.28 -19.77
C TYR A 591 9.13 -9.88 -21.23
N SER A 592 9.73 -8.70 -21.43
CA SER A 592 10.13 -8.19 -22.73
C SER A 592 11.63 -7.88 -22.66
N GLY A 593 12.49 -8.82 -23.02
CA GLY A 593 13.94 -8.58 -23.07
C GLY A 593 14.83 -9.83 -23.02
N ARG A 594 16.09 -9.61 -23.44
CA ARG A 594 17.25 -10.54 -23.52
C ARG A 594 16.89 -12.01 -23.62
N LEU A 595 16.56 -12.40 -24.84
CA LEU A 595 16.50 -13.81 -25.19
C LEU A 595 17.92 -14.38 -25.30
N GLN A 596 18.25 -15.34 -24.44
CA GLN A 596 19.51 -16.07 -24.53
C GLN A 596 19.32 -17.26 -25.46
N GLY A 597 19.85 -17.16 -26.67
CA GLY A 597 19.70 -18.20 -27.69
C GLY A 597 18.26 -18.37 -28.20
N GLY A 598 17.44 -17.30 -28.15
CA GLY A 598 16.03 -17.34 -28.55
C GLY A 598 15.06 -17.82 -27.47
N GLU A 599 15.51 -17.98 -26.23
CA GLU A 599 14.70 -18.44 -25.10
C GLU A 599 14.53 -17.35 -24.04
N PHE A 600 13.39 -17.33 -23.36
CA PHE A 600 13.19 -16.53 -22.15
C PHE A 600 13.72 -17.30 -20.94
N TRP A 601 14.60 -16.69 -20.17
CA TRP A 601 15.21 -17.29 -18.98
C TRP A 601 14.70 -16.56 -17.75
N ILE A 602 13.97 -17.28 -16.90
CA ILE A 602 13.38 -16.72 -15.67
C ILE A 602 13.92 -17.51 -14.48
N PRO A 603 14.42 -16.86 -13.41
CA PRO A 603 14.87 -17.55 -12.22
C PRO A 603 13.81 -18.48 -11.63
N ARG A 604 14.15 -19.75 -11.38
CA ARG A 604 13.26 -20.78 -10.82
C ARG A 604 12.64 -20.36 -9.48
N ALA A 605 13.38 -19.56 -8.70
CA ALA A 605 12.96 -19.01 -7.42
C ALA A 605 11.71 -18.10 -7.50
N MET A 606 11.40 -17.54 -8.67
CA MET A 606 10.18 -16.73 -8.89
C MET A 606 8.90 -17.59 -8.95
N PHE A 607 9.03 -18.91 -9.07
CA PHE A 607 7.92 -19.84 -9.16
C PHE A 607 7.89 -20.79 -7.95
N PRO A 608 7.37 -20.40 -6.79
CA PRO A 608 7.38 -21.28 -5.61
C PRO A 608 6.56 -22.57 -5.79
N SER A 609 5.71 -22.66 -6.82
CA SER A 609 4.94 -23.84 -7.17
C SER A 609 5.66 -24.73 -8.21
N ASN A 610 5.25 -26.00 -8.29
CA ASN A 610 5.65 -26.91 -9.38
C ASN A 610 4.79 -26.73 -10.63
N THR A 611 4.08 -25.60 -10.77
CA THR A 611 3.18 -25.37 -11.89
C THR A 611 3.30 -23.95 -12.36
N VAL A 612 3.75 -23.79 -13.61
CA VAL A 612 3.86 -22.48 -14.25
C VAL A 612 2.84 -22.41 -15.36
N SER A 613 2.12 -21.30 -15.43
CA SER A 613 1.44 -20.96 -16.67
C SER A 613 2.22 -19.87 -17.38
N PHE A 614 2.32 -19.97 -18.70
CA PHE A 614 2.91 -18.94 -19.53
C PHE A 614 1.95 -18.56 -20.65
N GLN A 615 2.15 -17.37 -21.20
CA GLN A 615 1.49 -16.91 -22.41
C GLN A 615 2.54 -16.23 -23.27
N LEU A 616 2.51 -16.50 -24.57
CA LEU A 616 3.33 -15.79 -25.54
C LEU A 616 2.49 -14.70 -26.20
N GLY A 617 3.14 -13.65 -26.64
CA GLY A 617 2.48 -12.57 -27.34
C GLY A 617 3.41 -11.86 -28.32
N PHE A 618 2.81 -10.97 -29.10
CA PHE A 618 3.51 -10.01 -29.92
C PHE A 618 3.15 -8.60 -29.45
N VAL A 619 4.16 -7.74 -29.35
CA VAL A 619 3.99 -6.29 -29.22
C VAL A 619 4.47 -5.67 -30.53
N ALA A 620 3.64 -4.88 -31.18
CA ALA A 620 3.92 -4.32 -32.49
C ALA A 620 3.93 -2.78 -32.45
N ASP A 621 5.00 -2.22 -33.00
CA ASP A 621 5.13 -0.78 -33.25
C ASP A 621 4.96 -0.52 -34.75
N ARG A 622 4.25 0.55 -35.12
CA ARG A 622 4.05 0.92 -36.53
C ARG A 622 5.31 1.61 -37.06
N GLU A 623 5.84 1.18 -38.20
CA GLU A 623 7.13 1.69 -38.71
C GLU A 623 7.14 3.20 -39.02
N ARG A 624 5.96 3.79 -39.31
CA ARG A 624 5.82 5.22 -39.65
C ARG A 624 5.94 6.17 -38.45
N GLU A 625 5.83 5.67 -37.23
CA GLU A 625 5.91 6.51 -36.02
C GLU A 625 7.36 6.94 -35.73
N ARG A 626 8.34 6.04 -35.89
CA ARG A 626 9.77 6.35 -35.63
C ARG A 626 10.38 7.50 -36.45
N GLU A 627 9.85 7.84 -37.63
CA GLU A 627 10.37 8.99 -38.38
C GLU A 627 9.94 10.34 -37.78
N ARG A 628 9.01 10.35 -36.81
CA ARG A 628 8.49 11.53 -36.09
C ARG A 628 8.96 11.61 -34.63
N GLU A 629 10.13 11.06 -34.29
CA GLU A 629 10.77 11.06 -32.96
C GLU A 629 11.04 12.47 -32.32
N GLY A 630 10.45 13.56 -32.83
CA GLY A 630 10.56 14.92 -32.28
C GLY A 630 9.32 15.47 -31.56
N GLU A 631 8.14 14.87 -31.71
CA GLU A 631 6.92 15.28 -31.01
C GLU A 631 6.51 14.13 -30.09
N GLY A 632 6.47 14.37 -28.76
CA GLY A 632 6.25 13.34 -27.74
C GLY A 632 5.21 12.29 -28.14
N GLU A 633 5.69 11.14 -28.61
CA GLU A 633 4.86 10.13 -29.24
C GLU A 633 4.03 9.41 -28.17
N ARG A 634 2.72 9.44 -28.35
CA ARG A 634 1.83 8.47 -27.71
C ARG A 634 2.12 7.13 -28.37
N GLU A 635 2.87 6.28 -27.68
CA GLU A 635 3.27 4.98 -28.19
C GLU A 635 2.05 4.03 -28.18
N HIS A 636 1.25 4.08 -29.24
CA HIS A 636 0.06 3.26 -29.40
C HIS A 636 0.43 1.86 -29.91
N ARG A 637 0.92 1.01 -29.00
CA ARG A 637 1.37 -0.35 -29.33
C ARG A 637 0.20 -1.31 -29.54
N LEU A 638 0.26 -2.11 -30.61
CA LEU A 638 -0.64 -3.26 -30.82
C LEU A 638 -0.15 -4.45 -30.00
N THR A 639 -1.01 -5.09 -29.21
CA THR A 639 -0.59 -6.24 -28.39
C THR A 639 -1.45 -7.47 -28.65
N LEU A 640 -0.83 -8.55 -29.12
CA LEU A 640 -1.52 -9.79 -29.51
C LEU A 640 -1.06 -10.93 -28.60
N TRP A 641 -1.95 -11.50 -27.78
CA TRP A 641 -1.62 -12.58 -26.84
C TRP A 641 -2.20 -13.93 -27.30
N SER A 642 -1.47 -15.03 -27.06
CA SER A 642 -1.99 -16.41 -27.18
C SER A 642 -2.90 -16.76 -26.00
N PRO A 643 -3.60 -17.91 -25.95
CA PRO A 643 -4.15 -18.42 -24.69
C PRO A 643 -3.05 -18.78 -23.67
N TRP A 644 -3.39 -18.79 -22.39
CA TRP A 644 -2.53 -19.30 -21.32
C TRP A 644 -2.30 -20.81 -21.48
N THR A 645 -1.03 -21.22 -21.44
CA THR A 645 -0.62 -22.61 -21.42
C THR A 645 -0.12 -22.97 -20.03
N ARG A 646 -0.65 -24.03 -19.43
CA ARG A 646 -0.28 -24.50 -18.08
C ARG A 646 0.57 -25.75 -18.18
N LEU A 647 1.75 -25.75 -17.56
CA LEU A 647 2.66 -26.88 -17.50
C LEU A 647 3.08 -27.19 -16.06
N SER A 648 3.31 -28.47 -15.79
CA SER A 648 4.02 -28.89 -14.57
C SER A 648 5.51 -28.73 -14.84
N LEU A 649 6.21 -28.04 -13.93
CA LEU A 649 7.67 -28.00 -13.92
C LEU A 649 8.25 -29.34 -13.48
#